data_AF-A0A9D2FM76-F1
#
_entry.id   AF-A0A9D2FM76-F1
#
_cell.length_a   1.000
_cell.length_b   1.000
_cell.length_c   1.000
_cell.angle_alpha   90.00
_cell.angle_beta   90.00
_cell.angle_gamma   90.00
#
_symmetry.space_group_name_H-M   'P 1'
#
loop_
_entity.id
_entity.type
_entity.pdbx_description
1 polymer ?
#
loop_
_entity_poly.entity_id
_entity_poly.type
_entity_poly.pdbx_seq_one_letter_code
_entity_poly.pdbx_strand_id
1 'polypeptide(L)'
;MKKLIGKIAYLIFFVTVLMLGIGLFSACKEAERTPIGEDPVTQIERYTVSYQAGEGGRVEGLLQQTIAERGNAAPVEALPDEGYVFVGWSDGNTSGWRRELDVREDISVTALFAKRQFTVTYRAGEGGTVEGESSQTVFWGDETSVVIAVPAEGYFFTGWSDGQTNAIRKDTDVREGIGVTAFFARRQLTVTYQAGDGGTIEGESSQTVFWGEPSRAVTAVPEEGYRFVGWSDGEMSAQRQEPEIEDDFSVTALFEKQEYSVRYEAGEGGSLEGQTEQTVRWEESASSVTAIPAEGYEFAEWSDGVTTAERTDIVKGNLSVTAIFRVRVFTVTYTMSSGGEVVGETVQKVEWGKDCTPVKAVVTEEGYEFQGWGVTNSAGYHYEAFGEEVDTLERHDTNIREDIRVCAFFGLKRIRINCISVGPGRIYEIGEYITGGVDVIGYYGESSGILEARPNEGCAFVRWSDGVTTARHPEWILTEDLRLIAYFGYGAEYRVDERGGGELVGDTSQAVLEGEDFTQVTAVPKEGYVFAGWSDGNSEATRQDLAAQKSLDLIAYFEPIQKMFRYDYGFATGMPLQTEVVLDRNAIRDTEFVLPEMEGYTFDGWYADREYRLKVVDEDGIYMLGYYGFALESDVLYARWIRNGEEDNLHKILLLVTDEIQATLYSTRSEQDEIFDHRLSSIEREIDAAIAGKMADTLNEWFTGIARFEVDLYFTTVPVTEDSFDSDIASENSVNANNVPEAVPLLGKYHNILTMLSVGEKYGHIGYSAGLAALKYGCIFMDVNLKVNTLNNITLLNILSGFYEKNEYEGFAMALVETCLHEYAHTVEYVYDESELQLSYHEFNSALGAGNREQCLEATRKYLLREEVIDGKQVGIPMEYWQHENLVQLNYMLRPVDQKYIGQIYLIELDRPGGYLKVPYGSSITVEAIPDEGYAFLQWSDGVTTAVRHDENLISYLEVEAIFVKISE
;
A
#
# COMPACT_ATOMS: atom_id res chain seq x y z
N MET A 1 42.55 38.92 29.10
CA MET A 1 44.03 39.05 29.14
C MET A 1 44.50 39.99 28.03
N LYS A 2 44.61 41.30 28.29
CA LYS A 2 45.53 42.21 27.56
C LYS A 2 46.08 43.19 28.59
N LYS A 3 47.28 42.89 29.08
CA LYS A 3 48.14 43.79 29.87
C LYS A 3 48.67 44.87 28.90
N LEU A 4 48.46 46.17 29.21
CA LEU A 4 49.40 47.05 29.95
C LEU A 4 50.54 47.51 28.99
N ILE A 5 50.92 48.77 28.76
CA ILE A 5 51.11 50.02 29.54
C ILE A 5 51.31 51.13 28.46
N GLY A 6 51.02 52.42 28.61
CA GLY A 6 50.72 53.25 29.78
C GLY A 6 50.35 54.67 29.34
N LYS A 7 49.48 55.34 30.11
CA LYS A 7 49.83 56.31 31.17
C LYS A 7 50.26 57.66 30.57
N ILE A 8 49.65 58.82 30.84
CA ILE A 8 48.94 59.36 32.02
C ILE A 8 48.22 60.63 31.50
N ALA A 9 46.89 60.73 31.66
CA ALA A 9 46.18 61.50 32.70
C ALA A 9 46.26 63.04 32.58
N TYR A 10 45.08 63.65 32.38
CA TYR A 10 44.46 64.70 33.22
C TYR A 10 44.78 66.12 32.73
N LEU A 11 43.89 67.12 32.65
CA LEU A 11 42.48 67.32 33.02
C LEU A 11 42.13 68.74 32.48
N ILE A 12 40.92 68.94 31.92
CA ILE A 12 39.90 69.98 32.24
C ILE A 12 40.46 71.35 32.71
N PHE A 13 40.01 72.54 32.30
CA PHE A 13 38.90 73.10 31.51
C PHE A 13 38.99 74.63 31.75
N PHE A 14 38.12 75.38 31.08
CA PHE A 14 37.83 76.82 31.26
C PHE A 14 38.84 77.78 30.59
N VAL A 15 38.55 78.40 29.44
CA VAL A 15 37.49 79.38 29.07
C VAL A 15 38.07 80.80 29.04
N THR A 16 38.02 81.34 27.83
CA THR A 16 37.89 82.75 27.42
C THR A 16 39.02 83.76 27.65
N VAL A 17 39.43 84.33 26.51
CA VAL A 17 39.30 85.75 26.13
C VAL A 17 40.58 86.61 26.06
N LEU A 18 40.75 87.12 24.83
CA LEU A 18 41.34 88.38 24.35
C LEU A 18 42.86 88.62 24.32
N MET A 19 43.26 89.01 23.10
CA MET A 19 44.15 90.12 22.73
C MET A 19 45.66 89.89 22.62
N LEU A 20 46.06 89.91 21.35
CA LEU A 20 47.07 90.80 20.73
C LEU A 20 48.50 90.81 21.27
N GLY A 21 49.43 90.55 20.35
CA GLY A 21 50.65 91.37 20.26
C GLY A 21 51.97 90.64 20.03
N ILE A 22 52.30 90.41 18.75
CA ILE A 22 53.58 90.76 18.08
C ILE A 22 54.88 90.27 18.76
N GLY A 23 55.58 89.27 18.20
CA GLY A 23 56.77 89.47 17.34
C GLY A 23 58.07 89.11 18.11
N LEU A 24 59.21 88.68 17.57
CA LEU A 24 59.70 88.54 16.19
C LEU A 24 61.15 87.96 16.25
N PHE A 25 61.64 87.47 15.10
CA PHE A 25 63.04 87.22 14.68
C PHE A 25 63.79 85.98 15.23
N SER A 26 64.65 85.27 14.48
CA SER A 26 65.52 85.57 13.31
C SER A 26 65.94 84.20 12.67
N ALA A 27 66.06 83.93 11.37
CA ALA A 27 66.65 84.57 10.17
C ALA A 27 68.00 83.94 9.73
N CYS A 28 68.09 83.58 8.44
CA CYS A 28 69.25 83.60 7.53
C CYS A 28 68.79 82.98 6.19
N LYS A 29 69.12 83.41 4.98
CA LYS A 29 70.09 84.33 4.34
C LYS A 29 69.71 84.30 2.83
N GLU A 30 70.00 85.21 1.89
CA GLU A 30 70.87 86.39 1.78
C GLU A 30 70.58 87.11 0.44
N ALA A 31 70.81 88.45 0.41
CA ALA A 31 71.25 89.34 -0.70
C ALA A 31 70.41 89.47 -2.01
N GLU A 32 70.23 90.63 -2.66
CA GLU A 32 70.86 91.96 -2.59
C GLU A 32 69.98 93.04 -3.29
N ARG A 33 70.28 94.33 -3.03
CA ARG A 33 69.44 95.55 -3.18
C ARG A 33 69.34 96.19 -4.59
N THR A 34 68.09 96.51 -5.00
CA THR A 34 67.45 97.79 -5.48
C THR A 34 68.15 98.70 -6.55
N PRO A 35 67.47 99.67 -7.26
CA PRO A 35 66.22 100.35 -6.86
C PRO A 35 65.22 100.94 -7.92
N ILE A 36 64.00 101.24 -7.41
CA ILE A 36 63.03 102.34 -7.72
C ILE A 36 62.14 102.30 -8.99
N GLY A 37 60.81 102.39 -8.76
CA GLY A 37 59.86 103.18 -9.58
C GLY A 37 58.47 102.56 -9.83
N GLU A 38 57.39 103.32 -9.48
CA GLU A 38 56.02 103.36 -10.07
C GLU A 38 54.81 102.59 -9.47
N ASP A 39 53.83 103.38 -9.00
CA ASP A 39 52.37 103.43 -9.34
C ASP A 39 51.34 102.32 -8.95
N PRO A 40 50.03 102.68 -8.84
CA PRO A 40 49.09 102.12 -7.86
C PRO A 40 48.32 100.88 -8.33
N VAL A 41 48.05 99.96 -7.39
CA VAL A 41 47.27 98.75 -7.63
C VAL A 41 45.77 99.03 -7.56
N THR A 42 45.02 98.67 -8.61
CA THR A 42 43.55 98.65 -8.66
C THR A 42 43.03 97.44 -7.89
N GLN A 43 42.16 97.64 -6.90
CA GLN A 43 41.54 96.57 -6.10
C GLN A 43 40.35 95.98 -6.87
N ILE A 44 40.41 94.71 -7.27
CA ILE A 44 39.29 93.98 -7.89
C ILE A 44 38.45 93.34 -6.77
N GLU A 45 37.16 93.68 -6.69
CA GLU A 45 36.23 93.04 -5.77
C GLU A 45 36.03 91.56 -6.13
N ARG A 46 35.94 90.71 -5.10
CA ARG A 46 35.76 89.26 -5.22
C ARG A 46 34.68 88.80 -4.27
N TYR A 47 33.82 87.90 -4.74
CA TYR A 47 32.72 87.30 -4.00
C TYR A 47 32.93 85.80 -3.84
N THR A 48 32.32 85.23 -2.80
CA THR A 48 32.39 83.82 -2.46
C THR A 48 31.10 83.12 -2.86
N VAL A 49 31.22 82.07 -3.68
CA VAL A 49 30.13 81.13 -3.95
C VAL A 49 30.39 79.86 -3.16
N SER A 50 29.47 79.51 -2.27
CA SER A 50 29.53 78.34 -1.39
C SER A 50 28.35 77.40 -1.63
N TYR A 51 28.64 76.13 -1.89
CA TYR A 51 27.65 75.07 -2.00
C TYR A 51 27.81 74.11 -0.82
N GLN A 52 26.69 73.78 -0.18
CA GLN A 52 26.65 72.83 0.92
C GLN A 52 25.72 71.67 0.55
N ALA A 53 26.03 70.47 1.01
CA ALA A 53 25.09 69.36 0.97
C ALA A 53 24.31 69.32 2.29
N GLY A 54 22.99 69.22 2.21
CA GLY A 54 22.16 68.81 3.35
C GLY A 54 22.33 67.32 3.65
N GLU A 55 21.65 66.83 4.69
CA GLU A 55 21.64 65.41 5.05
C GLU A 55 20.99 64.55 3.95
N GLY A 56 21.54 63.37 3.66
CA GLY A 56 20.99 62.44 2.66
C GLY A 56 21.51 62.59 1.23
N GLY A 57 22.63 63.28 1.05
CA GLY A 57 23.31 63.36 -0.24
C GLY A 57 24.61 64.15 -0.16
N ARG A 58 25.24 64.32 -1.32
CA ARG A 58 26.48 65.11 -1.46
C ARG A 58 26.40 66.05 -2.67
N VAL A 59 27.27 67.04 -2.67
CA VAL A 59 27.48 67.92 -3.82
C VAL A 59 28.88 67.64 -4.38
N GLU A 60 28.96 67.29 -5.66
CA GLU A 60 30.22 67.06 -6.37
C GLU A 60 30.63 68.31 -7.16
N GLY A 61 31.92 68.69 -7.05
CA GLY A 61 32.50 69.88 -7.67
C GLY A 61 33.25 70.78 -6.68
N LEU A 62 33.49 72.04 -7.05
CA LEU A 62 34.17 73.01 -6.19
C LEU A 62 33.16 73.68 -5.23
N LEU A 63 33.13 73.21 -3.98
CA LEU A 63 32.16 73.62 -2.96
C LEU A 63 32.35 75.05 -2.44
N GLN A 64 33.52 75.65 -2.64
CA GLN A 64 33.76 77.06 -2.34
C GLN A 64 34.63 77.67 -3.45
N GLN A 65 34.18 78.80 -4.00
CA GLN A 65 34.84 79.46 -5.12
C GLN A 65 34.93 80.96 -4.86
N THR A 66 36.12 81.55 -5.05
CA THR A 66 36.30 83.00 -5.01
C THR A 66 36.29 83.55 -6.43
N ILE A 67 35.25 84.30 -6.77
CA ILE A 67 34.96 84.79 -8.11
C ILE A 67 35.15 86.30 -8.13
N ALA A 68 35.91 86.84 -9.09
CA ALA A 68 35.98 88.29 -9.29
C ALA A 68 34.61 88.84 -9.71
N GLU A 69 34.29 90.09 -9.37
CA GLU A 69 33.03 90.74 -9.75
C GLU A 69 32.71 90.52 -11.25
N ARG A 70 31.48 90.06 -11.55
CA ARG A 70 30.96 89.65 -12.87
C ARG A 70 31.56 88.37 -13.47
N GLY A 71 32.31 87.59 -12.68
CA GLY A 71 32.80 86.27 -13.08
C GLY A 71 31.75 85.16 -12.99
N ASN A 72 32.05 83.98 -13.52
CA ASN A 72 31.20 82.80 -13.47
C ASN A 72 31.84 81.70 -12.62
N ALA A 73 31.05 80.99 -11.82
CA ALA A 73 31.50 79.82 -11.08
C ALA A 73 31.69 78.60 -12.00
N ALA A 74 32.45 77.61 -11.53
CA ALA A 74 32.45 76.24 -12.05
C ALA A 74 31.19 75.49 -11.59
N PRO A 75 30.64 74.58 -12.42
CA PRO A 75 29.41 73.86 -12.07
C PRO A 75 29.61 72.86 -10.93
N VAL A 76 28.52 72.54 -10.26
CA VAL A 76 28.39 71.49 -9.24
C VAL A 76 27.17 70.62 -9.52
N GLU A 77 27.16 69.40 -8.99
CA GLU A 77 26.03 68.47 -9.10
C GLU A 77 25.64 67.92 -7.72
N ALA A 78 24.35 68.02 -7.38
CA ALA A 78 23.78 67.42 -6.19
C ALA A 78 23.38 65.97 -6.46
N LEU A 79 24.07 65.04 -5.80
CA LEU A 79 23.83 63.61 -5.91
C LEU A 79 23.20 63.10 -4.61
N PRO A 80 21.95 62.59 -4.65
CA PRO A 80 21.34 61.97 -3.48
C PRO A 80 22.09 60.69 -3.09
N ASP A 81 22.19 60.43 -1.79
CA ASP A 81 22.64 59.13 -1.29
C ASP A 81 21.54 58.07 -1.51
N GLU A 82 21.89 56.80 -1.36
CA GLU A 82 20.93 55.69 -1.53
C GLU A 82 19.73 55.87 -0.58
N GLY A 83 18.52 55.70 -1.11
CA GLY A 83 17.28 55.91 -0.36
C GLY A 83 16.82 57.37 -0.27
N TYR A 84 17.55 58.32 -0.82
CA TYR A 84 17.17 59.74 -0.88
C TYR A 84 16.87 60.20 -2.31
N VAL A 85 16.20 61.35 -2.42
CA VAL A 85 15.97 62.06 -3.68
C VAL A 85 16.36 63.52 -3.51
N PHE A 86 16.96 64.11 -4.54
CA PHE A 86 17.22 65.54 -4.58
C PHE A 86 15.89 66.30 -4.75
N VAL A 87 15.59 67.19 -3.80
CA VAL A 87 14.34 67.98 -3.78
C VAL A 87 14.56 69.33 -4.46
N GLY A 88 15.73 69.94 -4.25
CA GLY A 88 16.05 71.27 -4.73
C GLY A 88 17.12 71.92 -3.88
N TRP A 89 17.58 73.09 -4.29
CA TRP A 89 18.47 73.94 -3.52
C TRP A 89 17.67 74.89 -2.62
N SER A 90 18.30 75.41 -1.58
CA SER A 90 17.69 76.30 -0.57
C SER A 90 17.08 77.60 -1.12
N ASP A 91 17.43 77.98 -2.35
CA ASP A 91 16.90 79.14 -3.07
C ASP A 91 15.78 78.78 -4.07
N GLY A 92 15.32 77.53 -4.08
CA GLY A 92 14.21 77.04 -4.91
C GLY A 92 14.63 76.50 -6.28
N ASN A 93 15.92 76.43 -6.61
CA ASN A 93 16.38 75.79 -7.84
C ASN A 93 16.19 74.26 -7.76
N THR A 94 15.51 73.66 -8.73
CA THR A 94 15.20 72.21 -8.73
C THR A 94 16.10 71.37 -9.64
N SER A 95 17.12 71.96 -10.27
CA SER A 95 18.09 71.20 -11.06
C SER A 95 19.20 70.65 -10.17
N GLY A 96 19.44 69.33 -10.25
CA GLY A 96 20.56 68.69 -9.56
C GLY A 96 21.91 69.23 -10.06
N TRP A 97 21.98 69.65 -11.32
CA TRP A 97 23.13 70.34 -11.89
C TRP A 97 23.01 71.87 -11.73
N ARG A 98 24.05 72.54 -11.24
CA ARG A 98 24.01 73.96 -10.90
C ARG A 98 25.28 74.72 -11.25
N ARG A 99 25.13 75.99 -11.68
CA ARG A 99 26.24 76.92 -11.95
C ARG A 99 25.82 78.38 -11.85
N GLU A 100 26.62 79.18 -11.15
CA GLU A 100 26.40 80.61 -10.97
C GLU A 100 27.11 81.40 -12.08
N LEU A 101 26.38 82.34 -12.70
CA LEU A 101 26.88 83.22 -13.76
C LEU A 101 26.76 84.68 -13.30
N ASP A 102 27.66 85.55 -13.74
CA ASP A 102 27.68 86.99 -13.42
C ASP A 102 27.56 87.27 -11.92
N VAL A 103 28.47 86.68 -11.12
CA VAL A 103 28.48 86.79 -9.66
C VAL A 103 28.83 88.22 -9.23
N ARG A 104 27.93 88.85 -8.48
CA ARG A 104 28.04 90.25 -8.00
C ARG A 104 27.88 90.41 -6.49
N GLU A 105 27.68 89.31 -5.79
CA GLU A 105 27.60 89.23 -4.33
C GLU A 105 27.95 87.82 -3.87
N ASP A 106 28.14 87.64 -2.57
CA ASP A 106 28.36 86.32 -2.00
C ASP A 106 27.08 85.46 -2.11
N ILE A 107 27.22 84.23 -2.57
CA ILE A 107 26.11 83.27 -2.74
C ILE A 107 26.39 82.06 -1.87
N SER A 108 25.43 81.66 -1.04
CA SER A 108 25.51 80.45 -0.22
C SER A 108 24.22 79.66 -0.33
N VAL A 109 24.30 78.44 -0.86
CA VAL A 109 23.14 77.59 -1.11
C VAL A 109 23.38 76.15 -0.67
N THR A 110 22.32 75.51 -0.18
CA THR A 110 22.37 74.14 0.33
C THR A 110 21.49 73.23 -0.54
N ALA A 111 22.03 72.11 -1.02
CA ALA A 111 21.27 71.05 -1.67
C ALA A 111 20.41 70.33 -0.63
N LEU A 112 19.09 70.24 -0.88
CA LEU A 112 18.13 69.60 0.01
C LEU A 112 17.75 68.23 -0.56
N PHE A 113 17.81 67.21 0.28
CA PHE A 113 17.43 65.85 -0.05
C PHE A 113 16.29 65.39 0.86
N ALA A 114 15.42 64.52 0.34
CA ALA A 114 14.36 63.88 1.11
C ALA A 114 14.51 62.36 1.05
N LYS A 115 14.37 61.71 2.20
CA LYS A 115 14.33 60.25 2.28
C LYS A 115 13.08 59.76 1.54
N ARG A 116 13.23 58.78 0.64
CA ARG A 116 12.12 58.18 -0.10
C ARG A 116 11.10 57.59 0.88
N GLN A 117 9.83 57.60 0.49
CA GLN A 117 8.74 56.99 1.25
C GLN A 117 8.01 56.00 0.36
N PHE A 118 7.57 54.89 0.96
CA PHE A 118 6.79 53.85 0.29
C PHE A 118 5.51 53.56 1.06
N THR A 119 4.48 53.21 0.31
CA THR A 119 3.20 52.77 0.87
C THR A 119 3.18 51.24 0.90
N VAL A 120 2.89 50.67 2.06
CA VAL A 120 2.64 49.24 2.26
C VAL A 120 1.15 49.04 2.52
N THR A 121 0.50 48.19 1.74
CA THR A 121 -0.94 47.91 1.82
C THR A 121 -1.21 46.45 2.10
N TYR A 122 -1.99 46.17 3.14
CA TYR A 122 -2.47 44.85 3.53
C TYR A 122 -3.99 44.76 3.27
N ARG A 123 -4.42 43.76 2.51
CA ARG A 123 -5.83 43.51 2.17
C ARG A 123 -6.27 42.18 2.76
N ALA A 124 -7.56 42.03 3.03
CA ALA A 124 -8.17 40.74 3.31
C ALA A 124 -8.90 40.26 2.06
N GLY A 125 -8.71 39.00 1.70
CA GLY A 125 -9.57 38.27 0.77
C GLY A 125 -10.92 37.90 1.41
N GLU A 126 -11.72 37.15 0.68
CA GLU A 126 -12.98 36.60 1.20
C GLU A 126 -12.69 35.60 2.34
N GLY A 127 -13.52 35.58 3.39
CA GLY A 127 -13.35 34.65 4.52
C GLY A 127 -12.50 35.14 5.68
N GLY A 128 -12.13 36.42 5.74
CA GLY A 128 -11.42 36.99 6.89
C GLY A 128 -11.24 38.51 6.85
N THR A 129 -10.47 39.04 7.78
CA THR A 129 -10.14 40.46 7.92
C THR A 129 -8.65 40.67 8.21
N VAL A 130 -8.17 41.91 8.08
CA VAL A 130 -6.84 42.31 8.55
C VAL A 130 -7.02 43.29 9.70
N GLU A 131 -6.51 42.92 10.88
CA GLU A 131 -6.41 43.80 12.05
C GLU A 131 -5.08 44.55 12.05
N GLY A 132 -5.11 45.85 12.40
CA GLY A 132 -3.95 46.76 12.34
C GLY A 132 -4.10 47.85 11.27
N GLU A 133 -3.03 48.60 11.02
CA GLU A 133 -3.02 49.62 9.97
C GLU A 133 -2.83 48.96 8.58
N SER A 134 -3.91 48.83 7.84
CA SER A 134 -3.95 48.17 6.51
C SER A 134 -3.28 48.98 5.38
N SER A 135 -2.91 50.24 5.63
CA SER A 135 -2.14 51.07 4.70
C SER A 135 -1.18 51.95 5.49
N GLN A 136 0.11 51.73 5.32
CA GLN A 136 1.17 52.36 6.09
C GLN A 136 2.15 53.08 5.15
N THR A 137 2.63 54.26 5.54
CA THR A 137 3.68 54.98 4.79
C THR A 137 4.95 55.02 5.62
N VAL A 138 6.02 54.38 5.12
CA VAL A 138 7.31 54.25 5.81
C VAL A 138 8.42 54.86 4.97
N PHE A 139 9.49 55.34 5.60
CA PHE A 139 10.66 55.80 4.85
C PHE A 139 11.51 54.62 4.37
N TRP A 140 12.34 54.84 3.35
CA TRP A 140 13.24 53.84 2.79
C TRP A 140 14.11 53.18 3.87
N GLY A 141 14.06 51.86 3.96
CA GLY A 141 14.79 51.04 4.95
C GLY A 141 14.18 51.00 6.35
N ASP A 142 13.03 51.65 6.59
CA ASP A 142 12.29 51.53 7.85
C ASP A 142 11.37 50.30 7.82
N GLU A 143 10.75 49.99 8.97
CA GLU A 143 9.82 48.87 9.15
C GLU A 143 8.35 49.32 9.30
N THR A 144 7.40 48.44 8.97
CA THR A 144 5.97 48.64 9.22
C THR A 144 5.58 48.32 10.68
N SER A 145 4.40 48.76 11.08
CA SER A 145 3.70 48.24 12.27
C SER A 145 3.01 46.91 11.96
N VAL A 146 2.84 46.07 12.98
CA VAL A 146 2.30 44.71 12.84
C VAL A 146 0.84 44.74 12.39
N VAL A 147 0.49 43.83 11.47
CA VAL A 147 -0.90 43.48 11.13
C VAL A 147 -1.16 42.00 11.39
N ILE A 148 -2.43 41.63 11.57
CA ILE A 148 -2.86 40.24 11.81
C ILE A 148 -3.97 39.90 10.82
N ALA A 149 -3.78 38.87 10.01
CA ALA A 149 -4.86 38.27 9.23
C ALA A 149 -5.73 37.42 10.17
N VAL A 150 -6.98 37.83 10.35
CA VAL A 150 -7.93 37.15 11.26
C VAL A 150 -8.98 36.43 10.41
N PRO A 151 -9.01 35.09 10.41
CA PRO A 151 -10.03 34.33 9.70
C PRO A 151 -11.42 34.62 10.26
N ALA A 152 -12.42 34.65 9.39
CA ALA A 152 -13.82 34.60 9.81
C ALA A 152 -14.14 33.20 10.37
N GLU A 153 -15.27 33.09 11.07
CA GLU A 153 -15.72 31.82 11.61
C GLU A 153 -15.93 30.78 10.48
N GLY A 154 -15.46 29.55 10.70
CA GLY A 154 -15.46 28.50 9.67
C GLY A 154 -14.37 28.62 8.60
N TYR A 155 -13.49 29.62 8.70
CA TYR A 155 -12.34 29.78 7.81
C TYR A 155 -11.02 29.66 8.59
N PHE A 156 -9.94 29.40 7.86
CA PHE A 156 -8.58 29.48 8.38
C PHE A 156 -7.69 30.28 7.41
N PHE A 157 -6.67 30.93 7.95
CA PHE A 157 -5.72 31.71 7.17
C PHE A 157 -4.79 30.75 6.41
N THR A 158 -4.71 30.91 5.09
CA THR A 158 -3.88 30.05 4.23
C THR A 158 -2.54 30.70 3.87
N GLY A 159 -2.47 32.03 3.87
CA GLY A 159 -1.24 32.75 3.54
C GLY A 159 -1.51 34.16 3.02
N TRP A 160 -0.48 34.97 2.90
CA TRP A 160 -0.52 36.22 2.15
C TRP A 160 -0.20 35.95 0.68
N SER A 161 -0.64 36.83 -0.22
CA SER A 161 -0.48 36.71 -1.68
C SER A 161 0.97 36.76 -2.20
N ASP A 162 1.95 36.88 -1.31
CA ASP A 162 3.39 36.84 -1.59
C ASP A 162 4.05 35.64 -0.88
N GLY A 163 3.27 34.61 -0.54
CA GLY A 163 3.74 33.35 0.02
C GLY A 163 4.01 33.35 1.53
N GLN A 164 3.86 34.48 2.23
CA GLN A 164 4.06 34.53 3.69
C GLN A 164 2.95 33.77 4.43
N THR A 165 3.31 32.78 5.24
CA THR A 165 2.36 31.90 5.94
C THR A 165 2.04 32.31 7.38
N ASN A 166 2.69 33.34 7.90
CA ASN A 166 2.37 33.86 9.23
C ASN A 166 1.20 34.85 9.15
N ALA A 167 0.11 34.55 9.86
CA ALA A 167 -1.03 35.45 9.98
C ALA A 167 -0.63 36.79 10.62
N ILE A 168 0.34 36.78 11.53
CA ILE A 168 0.94 38.00 12.11
C ILE A 168 2.08 38.44 11.20
N ARG A 169 1.98 39.65 10.64
CA ARG A 169 2.93 40.15 9.64
C ARG A 169 3.49 41.51 10.02
N LYS A 170 4.79 41.68 9.74
CA LYS A 170 5.54 42.93 9.82
C LYS A 170 6.61 42.92 8.74
N ASP A 171 6.71 43.99 7.96
CA ASP A 171 7.68 44.11 6.87
C ASP A 171 8.80 45.05 7.31
N THR A 172 10.05 44.57 7.27
CA THR A 172 11.25 45.31 7.69
C THR A 172 12.08 45.70 6.46
N ASP A 173 12.93 46.73 6.59
CA ASP A 173 13.80 47.22 5.51
C ASP A 173 13.03 47.52 4.20
N VAL A 174 11.95 48.31 4.29
CA VAL A 174 11.08 48.58 3.15
C VAL A 174 11.76 49.51 2.14
N ARG A 175 12.12 48.98 0.97
CA ARG A 175 12.82 49.72 -0.09
C ARG A 175 11.98 50.02 -1.33
N GLU A 176 10.77 49.48 -1.38
CA GLU A 176 9.75 49.75 -2.40
C GLU A 176 8.32 49.59 -1.83
N GLY A 177 7.29 49.89 -2.62
CA GLY A 177 5.90 49.72 -2.18
C GLY A 177 5.49 48.25 -2.14
N ILE A 178 4.84 47.82 -1.06
CA ILE A 178 4.37 46.44 -0.86
C ILE A 178 2.84 46.43 -0.90
N GLY A 179 2.23 45.49 -1.62
CA GLY A 179 0.78 45.35 -1.69
C GLY A 179 0.38 43.89 -1.65
N VAL A 180 -0.17 43.43 -0.52
CA VAL A 180 -0.41 42.00 -0.27
C VAL A 180 -1.83 41.74 0.24
N THR A 181 -2.37 40.57 -0.08
CA THR A 181 -3.72 40.15 0.32
C THR A 181 -3.65 38.86 1.15
N ALA A 182 -4.27 38.85 2.33
CA ALA A 182 -4.45 37.65 3.14
C ALA A 182 -5.53 36.76 2.52
N PHE A 183 -5.21 35.49 2.30
CA PHE A 183 -6.12 34.46 1.81
C PHE A 183 -6.63 33.60 2.97
N PHE A 184 -7.88 33.18 2.83
CA PHE A 184 -8.57 32.35 3.79
C PHE A 184 -9.31 31.23 3.05
N ALA A 185 -9.30 30.03 3.61
CA ALA A 185 -10.05 28.89 3.08
C ALA A 185 -11.12 28.44 4.08
N ARG A 186 -12.26 27.97 3.57
CA ARG A 186 -13.31 27.35 4.39
C ARG A 186 -12.79 26.03 4.95
N ARG A 187 -13.05 25.76 6.23
CA ARG A 187 -12.85 24.45 6.84
C ARG A 187 -13.76 23.44 6.13
N GLN A 188 -13.19 22.30 5.72
CA GLN A 188 -13.93 21.13 5.28
C GLN A 188 -13.92 20.10 6.41
N LEU A 189 -15.05 19.41 6.60
CA LEU A 189 -15.28 18.46 7.68
C LEU A 189 -15.85 17.18 7.11
N THR A 190 -15.50 16.07 7.75
CA THR A 190 -15.92 14.73 7.34
C THR A 190 -17.11 14.27 8.19
N VAL A 191 -18.13 13.75 7.52
CA VAL A 191 -19.31 13.15 8.14
C VAL A 191 -19.37 11.68 7.71
N THR A 192 -19.28 10.79 8.69
CA THR A 192 -19.26 9.34 8.46
C THR A 192 -20.46 8.66 9.13
N TYR A 193 -21.26 7.98 8.33
CA TYR A 193 -22.37 7.14 8.74
C TYR A 193 -21.97 5.67 8.56
N GLN A 194 -21.85 4.95 9.66
CA GLN A 194 -21.51 3.52 9.64
C GLN A 194 -22.77 2.68 9.86
N ALA A 195 -22.87 1.52 9.23
CA ALA A 195 -23.83 0.51 9.63
C ALA A 195 -23.14 -0.48 10.58
N GLY A 196 -23.77 -0.75 11.73
CA GLY A 196 -23.44 -1.92 12.56
C GLY A 196 -24.01 -3.20 11.96
N ASP A 197 -23.70 -4.33 12.58
CA ASP A 197 -24.13 -5.66 12.11
C ASP A 197 -25.66 -5.77 11.92
N GLY A 198 -26.09 -6.32 10.78
CA GLY A 198 -27.51 -6.56 10.47
C GLY A 198 -28.25 -5.40 9.79
N GLY A 199 -27.52 -4.50 9.14
CA GLY A 199 -28.10 -3.42 8.36
C GLY A 199 -27.09 -2.75 7.43
N THR A 200 -27.57 -1.80 6.63
CA THR A 200 -26.78 -1.02 5.68
C THR A 200 -27.15 0.46 5.76
N ILE A 201 -26.31 1.34 5.20
CA ILE A 201 -26.63 2.75 5.01
C ILE A 201 -27.00 2.97 3.54
N GLU A 202 -28.22 3.43 3.29
CA GLU A 202 -28.65 3.91 1.97
C GLU A 202 -28.39 5.42 1.85
N GLY A 203 -27.56 5.80 0.88
CA GLY A 203 -27.05 7.16 0.68
C GLY A 203 -25.51 7.22 0.66
N GLU A 204 -24.93 8.41 0.62
CA GLU A 204 -23.49 8.59 0.75
C GLU A 204 -23.07 8.45 2.22
N SER A 205 -22.48 7.32 2.58
CA SER A 205 -22.07 6.98 3.96
C SER A 205 -20.83 7.75 4.43
N SER A 206 -20.05 8.33 3.52
CA SER A 206 -18.95 9.25 3.82
C SER A 206 -19.11 10.51 2.99
N GLN A 207 -19.10 11.66 3.64
CA GLN A 207 -19.37 12.95 3.02
C GLN A 207 -18.36 14.00 3.48
N THR A 208 -17.97 14.89 2.58
CA THR A 208 -17.18 16.08 2.89
C THR A 208 -18.05 17.31 2.71
N VAL A 209 -18.21 18.10 3.78
CA VAL A 209 -19.00 19.33 3.77
C VAL A 209 -18.17 20.51 4.27
N PHE A 210 -18.52 21.73 3.87
CA PHE A 210 -17.90 22.91 4.46
C PHE A 210 -18.46 23.17 5.86
N TRP A 211 -17.66 23.80 6.73
CA TRP A 211 -18.09 24.21 8.06
C TRP A 211 -19.40 25.01 8.02
N GLY A 212 -20.34 24.64 8.89
CA GLY A 212 -21.67 25.21 8.99
C GLY A 212 -22.68 24.71 7.94
N GLU A 213 -22.26 23.88 6.97
CA GLU A 213 -23.18 23.30 5.97
C GLU A 213 -23.78 21.97 6.45
N PRO A 214 -25.02 21.64 6.02
CA PRO A 214 -25.65 20.38 6.37
C PRO A 214 -25.02 19.21 5.62
N SER A 215 -25.07 18.02 6.22
CA SER A 215 -24.84 16.77 5.49
C SER A 215 -26.00 16.46 4.53
N ARG A 216 -25.78 15.53 3.61
CA ARG A 216 -26.83 14.88 2.81
C ARG A 216 -27.50 13.80 3.65
N ALA A 217 -28.82 13.67 3.49
CA ALA A 217 -29.58 12.69 4.25
C ALA A 217 -29.21 11.25 3.86
N VAL A 218 -29.11 10.38 4.87
CA VAL A 218 -28.92 8.93 4.74
C VAL A 218 -30.08 8.20 5.42
N THR A 219 -30.28 6.93 5.08
CA THR A 219 -31.25 6.06 5.74
C THR A 219 -30.58 4.78 6.21
N ALA A 220 -30.70 4.46 7.50
CA ALA A 220 -30.32 3.17 8.04
C ALA A 220 -31.36 2.11 7.64
N VAL A 221 -30.97 1.15 6.82
CA VAL A 221 -31.85 0.11 6.30
C VAL A 221 -31.50 -1.20 6.99
N PRO A 222 -32.39 -1.74 7.86
CA PRO A 222 -32.17 -3.04 8.47
C PRO A 222 -32.20 -4.14 7.41
N GLU A 223 -31.32 -5.13 7.55
CA GLU A 223 -31.41 -6.39 6.79
C GLU A 223 -32.64 -7.20 7.22
N GLU A 224 -32.98 -8.24 6.44
CA GLU A 224 -34.12 -9.09 6.76
C GLU A 224 -33.99 -9.67 8.18
N GLY A 225 -35.06 -9.58 8.96
CA GLY A 225 -35.09 -10.09 10.33
C GLY A 225 -34.38 -9.23 11.38
N TYR A 226 -33.78 -8.12 10.98
CA TYR A 226 -33.27 -7.09 11.88
C TYR A 226 -34.25 -5.92 11.97
N ARG A 227 -34.09 -5.09 13.00
CA ARG A 227 -34.74 -3.77 13.10
C ARG A 227 -33.72 -2.73 13.51
N PHE A 228 -33.86 -1.54 12.95
CA PHE A 228 -33.11 -0.37 13.40
C PHE A 228 -33.53 0.00 14.82
N VAL A 229 -32.56 0.12 15.74
CA VAL A 229 -32.82 0.46 17.15
C VAL A 229 -32.48 1.91 17.48
N GLY A 230 -31.63 2.54 16.68
CA GLY A 230 -31.13 3.88 16.92
C GLY A 230 -29.71 4.02 16.42
N TRP A 231 -29.20 5.23 16.41
CA TRP A 231 -27.80 5.54 16.16
C TRP A 231 -26.99 5.49 17.47
N SER A 232 -25.67 5.36 17.39
CA SER A 232 -24.78 5.23 18.54
C SER A 232 -24.79 6.45 19.48
N ASP A 233 -25.24 7.60 19.01
CA ASP A 233 -25.44 8.82 19.79
C ASP A 233 -26.87 8.97 20.38
N GLY A 234 -27.74 7.99 20.14
CA GLY A 234 -29.09 7.90 20.69
C GLY A 234 -30.20 8.47 19.79
N GLU A 235 -29.91 8.91 18.56
CA GLU A 235 -30.96 9.31 17.61
C GLU A 235 -31.79 8.09 17.17
N MET A 236 -33.11 8.22 17.13
CA MET A 236 -34.05 7.10 16.94
C MET A 236 -34.68 7.07 15.55
N SER A 237 -34.46 8.09 14.72
CA SER A 237 -34.89 8.12 13.32
C SER A 237 -33.92 7.36 12.42
N ALA A 238 -34.43 6.39 11.64
CA ALA A 238 -33.63 5.68 10.65
C ALA A 238 -33.14 6.60 9.52
N GLN A 239 -33.96 7.58 9.13
CA GLN A 239 -33.52 8.66 8.25
C GLN A 239 -32.79 9.71 9.07
N ARG A 240 -31.59 10.09 8.63
CA ARG A 240 -30.70 10.98 9.37
C ARG A 240 -30.07 12.02 8.45
N GLN A 241 -29.94 13.24 8.95
CA GLN A 241 -29.27 14.35 8.30
C GLN A 241 -28.82 15.33 9.37
N GLU A 242 -27.57 15.76 9.29
CA GLU A 242 -27.02 16.72 10.22
C GLU A 242 -27.20 18.11 9.62
N PRO A 243 -27.91 19.02 10.30
CA PRO A 243 -28.27 20.32 9.72
C PRO A 243 -27.10 21.31 9.69
N GLU A 244 -26.09 21.08 10.52
CA GLU A 244 -24.93 21.96 10.68
C GLU A 244 -23.74 21.12 11.19
N ILE A 245 -22.60 21.22 10.51
CA ILE A 245 -21.38 20.46 10.83
C ILE A 245 -20.28 21.45 11.21
N GLU A 246 -19.85 21.41 12.48
CA GLU A 246 -18.83 22.32 13.03
C GLU A 246 -17.48 21.64 13.32
N ASP A 247 -17.50 20.31 13.47
CA ASP A 247 -16.34 19.42 13.63
C ASP A 247 -16.62 18.08 12.92
N ASP A 248 -15.56 17.25 12.73
CA ASP A 248 -15.71 15.92 12.16
C ASP A 248 -16.70 15.08 12.97
N PHE A 249 -17.60 14.41 12.26
CA PHE A 249 -18.73 13.70 12.84
C PHE A 249 -18.73 12.24 12.37
N SER A 250 -18.85 11.31 13.31
CA SER A 250 -19.00 9.88 12.99
C SER A 250 -20.03 9.25 13.90
N VAL A 251 -20.94 8.47 13.30
CA VAL A 251 -21.99 7.78 14.03
C VAL A 251 -22.33 6.44 13.40
N THR A 252 -22.70 5.47 14.22
CA THR A 252 -23.01 4.10 13.77
C THR A 252 -24.50 3.82 13.94
N ALA A 253 -25.18 3.38 12.89
CA ALA A 253 -26.54 2.85 12.97
C ALA A 253 -26.50 1.49 13.66
N LEU A 254 -27.30 1.34 14.71
CA LEU A 254 -27.40 0.11 15.47
C LEU A 254 -28.64 -0.65 15.03
N PHE A 255 -28.46 -1.96 14.82
CA PHE A 255 -29.51 -2.88 14.47
C PHE A 255 -29.56 -4.01 15.49
N GLU A 256 -30.74 -4.59 15.70
CA GLU A 256 -30.90 -5.78 16.51
C GLU A 256 -31.82 -6.78 15.81
N LYS A 257 -31.59 -8.06 16.06
CA LYS A 257 -32.48 -9.13 15.59
C LYS A 257 -33.89 -8.93 16.16
N GLN A 258 -34.90 -9.01 15.31
CA GLN A 258 -36.29 -8.99 15.74
C GLN A 258 -36.61 -10.21 16.60
N GLU A 259 -37.48 -10.03 17.58
CA GLU A 259 -37.97 -11.10 18.44
C GLU A 259 -39.38 -11.54 18.01
N TYR A 260 -39.61 -12.84 17.94
CA TYR A 260 -40.89 -13.44 17.59
C TYR A 260 -41.39 -14.37 18.69
N SER A 261 -42.72 -14.48 18.79
CA SER A 261 -43.36 -15.36 19.76
C SER A 261 -43.53 -16.78 19.20
N VAL A 262 -43.10 -17.78 19.97
CA VAL A 262 -43.32 -19.20 19.69
C VAL A 262 -44.21 -19.80 20.77
N ARG A 263 -45.32 -20.44 20.36
CA ARG A 263 -46.30 -21.07 21.24
C ARG A 263 -46.53 -22.52 20.83
N TYR A 264 -46.32 -23.43 21.78
CA TYR A 264 -46.63 -24.85 21.66
C TYR A 264 -47.80 -25.21 22.57
N GLU A 265 -48.79 -25.93 22.05
CA GLU A 265 -49.95 -26.39 22.82
C GLU A 265 -50.10 -27.92 22.74
N ALA A 266 -50.66 -28.57 23.78
CA ALA A 266 -51.05 -29.98 23.71
C ALA A 266 -52.56 -30.12 23.50
N GLY A 267 -52.94 -30.93 22.50
CA GLY A 267 -54.31 -31.40 22.32
C GLY A 267 -54.71 -32.48 23.33
N GLU A 268 -55.94 -32.98 23.23
CA GLU A 268 -56.48 -34.03 24.10
C GLU A 268 -55.71 -35.36 23.93
N GLY A 269 -55.38 -36.05 25.04
CA GLY A 269 -54.66 -37.33 25.00
C GLY A 269 -53.13 -37.25 25.21
N GLY A 270 -52.58 -36.09 25.60
CA GLY A 270 -51.17 -35.94 25.96
C GLY A 270 -50.87 -34.63 26.70
N SER A 271 -49.58 -34.33 26.89
CA SER A 271 -49.05 -33.11 27.51
C SER A 271 -47.76 -32.66 26.83
N LEU A 272 -47.26 -31.45 27.12
CA LEU A 272 -45.93 -31.01 26.68
C LEU A 272 -44.95 -30.94 27.86
N GLU A 273 -43.70 -31.30 27.61
CA GLU A 273 -42.56 -31.02 28.48
C GLU A 273 -41.61 -30.01 27.80
N GLY A 274 -41.08 -29.05 28.56
CA GLY A 274 -40.29 -27.93 28.05
C GLY A 274 -41.00 -26.58 28.21
N GLN A 275 -40.43 -25.52 27.62
CA GLN A 275 -40.99 -24.17 27.69
C GLN A 275 -42.00 -23.96 26.55
N THR A 276 -43.28 -23.91 26.86
CA THR A 276 -44.36 -23.88 25.84
C THR A 276 -44.67 -22.50 25.27
N GLU A 277 -44.21 -21.42 25.91
CA GLU A 277 -44.28 -20.05 25.40
C GLU A 277 -42.88 -19.41 25.45
N GLN A 278 -42.38 -18.98 24.29
CA GLN A 278 -41.02 -18.48 24.13
C GLN A 278 -41.01 -17.19 23.31
N THR A 279 -40.03 -16.33 23.59
CA THR A 279 -39.67 -15.19 22.75
C THR A 279 -38.25 -15.44 22.25
N VAL A 280 -38.08 -15.53 20.93
CA VAL A 280 -36.83 -15.97 20.30
C VAL A 280 -36.44 -14.98 19.21
N ARG A 281 -35.15 -14.70 19.07
CA ARG A 281 -34.61 -13.79 18.04
C ARG A 281 -34.58 -14.45 16.67
N TRP A 282 -34.60 -13.61 15.63
CA TRP A 282 -34.58 -14.06 14.24
C TRP A 282 -33.38 -14.98 13.92
N GLU A 283 -33.68 -16.10 13.25
CA GLU A 283 -32.77 -17.22 12.93
C GLU A 283 -32.12 -17.93 14.13
N GLU A 284 -32.55 -17.65 15.35
CA GLU A 284 -32.18 -18.47 16.50
C GLU A 284 -33.18 -19.62 16.70
N SER A 285 -32.71 -20.71 17.29
CA SER A 285 -33.55 -21.86 17.60
C SER A 285 -34.32 -21.66 18.89
N ALA A 286 -35.63 -21.91 18.84
CA ALA A 286 -36.44 -22.07 20.03
C ALA A 286 -35.94 -23.25 20.88
N SER A 287 -36.09 -23.15 22.19
CA SER A 287 -35.82 -24.26 23.11
C SER A 287 -36.72 -25.45 22.77
N SER A 288 -36.16 -26.66 22.85
CA SER A 288 -36.88 -27.89 22.52
C SER A 288 -38.12 -28.08 23.42
N VAL A 289 -39.22 -28.51 22.81
CA VAL A 289 -40.38 -29.05 23.52
C VAL A 289 -40.63 -30.48 23.07
N THR A 290 -41.11 -31.31 24.01
CA THR A 290 -41.43 -32.70 23.73
C THR A 290 -42.91 -32.94 23.97
N ALA A 291 -43.63 -33.38 22.94
CA ALA A 291 -44.99 -33.87 23.06
C ALA A 291 -44.99 -35.26 23.70
N ILE A 292 -45.55 -35.37 24.91
CA ILE A 292 -45.62 -36.60 25.68
C ILE A 292 -47.05 -37.13 25.62
N PRO A 293 -47.28 -38.26 24.92
CA PRO A 293 -48.59 -38.88 24.89
C PRO A 293 -48.99 -39.43 26.27
N ALA A 294 -50.27 -39.33 26.61
CA ALA A 294 -50.82 -40.05 27.76
C ALA A 294 -50.85 -41.57 27.49
N GLU A 295 -50.99 -42.38 28.54
CA GLU A 295 -51.03 -43.84 28.40
C GLU A 295 -52.15 -44.29 27.44
N GLY A 296 -51.81 -45.14 26.46
CA GLY A 296 -52.73 -45.59 25.41
C GLY A 296 -52.87 -44.65 24.21
N TYR A 297 -52.19 -43.51 24.20
CA TYR A 297 -52.14 -42.57 23.07
C TYR A 297 -50.74 -42.53 22.46
N GLU A 298 -50.65 -42.19 21.18
CA GLU A 298 -49.41 -41.84 20.49
C GLU A 298 -49.48 -40.40 19.98
N PHE A 299 -48.34 -39.75 19.93
CA PHE A 299 -48.20 -38.46 19.26
C PHE A 299 -48.38 -38.71 17.76
N ALA A 300 -49.37 -38.07 17.16
CA ALA A 300 -49.66 -38.23 15.74
C ALA A 300 -48.79 -37.27 14.92
N GLU A 301 -48.92 -35.98 15.20
CA GLU A 301 -48.24 -34.87 14.53
C GLU A 301 -48.52 -33.56 15.27
N TRP A 302 -47.74 -32.54 14.98
CA TRP A 302 -48.09 -31.16 15.27
C TRP A 302 -49.08 -30.66 14.23
N SER A 303 -49.87 -29.63 14.55
CA SER A 303 -50.94 -29.10 13.68
C SER A 303 -50.48 -28.57 12.32
N ASP A 304 -49.18 -28.31 12.15
CA ASP A 304 -48.54 -27.90 10.89
C ASP A 304 -47.90 -29.08 10.12
N GLY A 305 -48.14 -30.31 10.57
CA GLY A 305 -47.71 -31.55 9.90
C GLY A 305 -46.34 -32.08 10.32
N VAL A 306 -45.66 -31.46 11.29
CA VAL A 306 -44.40 -32.01 11.82
C VAL A 306 -44.67 -33.27 12.64
N THR A 307 -44.05 -34.40 12.29
CA THR A 307 -44.35 -35.71 12.89
C THR A 307 -43.38 -36.13 13.99
N THR A 308 -42.39 -35.31 14.33
CA THR A 308 -41.45 -35.58 15.44
C THR A 308 -42.02 -35.05 16.76
N ALA A 309 -42.03 -35.90 17.79
CA ALA A 309 -42.58 -35.55 19.11
C ALA A 309 -41.71 -34.53 19.84
N GLU A 310 -40.38 -34.66 19.73
CA GLU A 310 -39.44 -33.60 20.10
C GLU A 310 -39.37 -32.59 18.95
N ARG A 311 -39.42 -31.31 19.30
CA ARG A 311 -39.49 -30.22 18.34
C ARG A 311 -38.71 -29.00 18.81
N THR A 312 -37.87 -28.49 17.93
CA THR A 312 -37.25 -27.17 17.97
C THR A 312 -37.50 -26.51 16.63
N ASP A 313 -37.63 -25.18 16.61
CA ASP A 313 -37.88 -24.41 15.40
C ASP A 313 -36.88 -23.27 15.31
N ILE A 314 -36.28 -23.10 14.13
CA ILE A 314 -35.52 -21.89 13.81
C ILE A 314 -36.52 -20.78 13.51
N VAL A 315 -36.45 -19.70 14.29
CA VAL A 315 -37.52 -18.70 14.34
C VAL A 315 -37.31 -17.65 13.26
N LYS A 316 -38.16 -17.67 12.23
CA LYS A 316 -38.21 -16.66 11.16
C LYS A 316 -39.48 -15.79 11.20
N GLY A 317 -40.34 -16.02 12.19
CA GLY A 317 -41.63 -15.35 12.38
C GLY A 317 -42.39 -15.95 13.56
N ASN A 318 -43.57 -15.39 13.87
CA ASN A 318 -44.42 -15.93 14.93
C ASN A 318 -44.92 -17.34 14.58
N LEU A 319 -44.80 -18.28 15.53
CA LEU A 319 -45.18 -19.68 15.36
C LEU A 319 -46.16 -20.10 16.48
N SER A 320 -47.26 -20.75 16.10
CA SER A 320 -48.21 -21.34 17.05
C SER A 320 -48.68 -22.69 16.54
N VAL A 321 -48.37 -23.77 17.26
CA VAL A 321 -48.63 -25.14 16.84
C VAL A 321 -49.12 -26.01 17.99
N THR A 322 -50.01 -26.95 17.69
CA THR A 322 -50.62 -27.84 18.69
C THR A 322 -50.22 -29.29 18.42
N ALA A 323 -49.74 -29.99 19.44
CA ALA A 323 -49.48 -31.43 19.41
C ALA A 323 -50.79 -32.21 19.40
N ILE A 324 -50.99 -33.03 18.38
CA ILE A 324 -52.18 -33.86 18.20
C ILE A 324 -51.84 -35.29 18.63
N PHE A 325 -52.64 -35.85 19.53
CA PHE A 325 -52.50 -37.22 20.01
C PHE A 325 -53.67 -38.07 19.53
N ARG A 326 -53.42 -39.34 19.24
CA ARG A 326 -54.46 -40.32 18.87
C ARG A 326 -54.34 -41.58 19.69
N VAL A 327 -55.47 -42.23 19.99
CA VAL A 327 -55.48 -43.52 20.68
C VAL A 327 -54.71 -44.53 19.83
N ARG A 328 -53.81 -45.29 20.47
CA ARG A 328 -53.06 -46.34 19.79
C ARG A 328 -54.00 -47.46 19.38
N VAL A 329 -54.04 -47.71 18.08
CA VAL A 329 -54.70 -48.88 17.50
C VAL A 329 -53.60 -49.81 17.06
N PHE A 330 -53.61 -51.02 17.60
CA PHE A 330 -52.58 -51.98 17.30
C PHE A 330 -53.05 -53.00 16.27
N THR A 331 -52.21 -53.25 15.30
CA THR A 331 -52.40 -54.24 14.27
C THR A 331 -51.59 -55.47 14.63
N VAL A 332 -52.28 -56.55 14.99
CA VAL A 332 -51.66 -57.86 15.07
C VAL A 332 -51.61 -58.46 13.68
N THR A 333 -50.40 -58.58 13.17
CA THR A 333 -50.18 -59.03 11.80
C THR A 333 -49.43 -60.35 11.85
N TYR A 334 -50.14 -61.40 11.48
CA TYR A 334 -49.58 -62.70 11.23
C TYR A 334 -49.00 -62.74 9.83
N THR A 335 -47.68 -62.71 9.77
CA THR A 335 -46.96 -62.67 8.50
C THR A 335 -46.15 -63.93 8.33
N MET A 336 -45.77 -64.14 7.10
CA MET A 336 -44.65 -64.93 6.69
C MET A 336 -43.52 -63.96 6.35
N SER A 337 -42.26 -64.34 6.56
CA SER A 337 -41.24 -63.85 5.64
C SER A 337 -41.33 -64.63 4.34
N SER A 338 -40.73 -64.09 3.28
CA SER A 338 -40.99 -64.54 1.91
C SER A 338 -40.52 -65.97 1.63
N GLY A 339 -40.92 -66.54 0.51
CA GLY A 339 -40.69 -67.96 0.21
C GLY A 339 -41.38 -68.98 1.09
N GLY A 340 -42.40 -68.52 1.83
CA GLY A 340 -43.47 -69.32 2.40
C GLY A 340 -44.80 -68.56 2.41
N GLU A 341 -45.84 -69.16 2.97
CA GLU A 341 -47.19 -68.65 3.14
C GLU A 341 -47.68 -68.95 4.57
N VAL A 342 -48.54 -68.08 5.12
CA VAL A 342 -49.29 -68.28 6.37
C VAL A 342 -50.79 -68.22 6.09
N VAL A 343 -51.53 -69.23 6.54
CA VAL A 343 -52.94 -69.51 6.29
C VAL A 343 -53.77 -69.21 7.56
N GLY A 344 -54.76 -68.30 7.46
CA GLY A 344 -55.60 -67.82 8.57
C GLY A 344 -56.07 -66.36 8.38
N GLU A 345 -56.64 -65.71 9.41
CA GLU A 345 -56.98 -64.26 9.39
C GLU A 345 -55.74 -63.45 9.77
N THR A 346 -54.97 -63.07 8.75
CA THR A 346 -53.55 -62.71 8.93
C THR A 346 -53.28 -61.28 9.37
N VAL A 347 -54.29 -60.40 9.41
CA VAL A 347 -54.13 -59.02 9.90
C VAL A 347 -55.36 -58.63 10.69
N GLN A 348 -55.18 -58.21 11.94
CA GLN A 348 -56.25 -57.90 12.88
C GLN A 348 -55.95 -56.57 13.58
N LYS A 349 -56.81 -55.56 13.41
CA LYS A 349 -56.67 -54.25 14.06
C LYS A 349 -57.52 -54.18 15.32
N VAL A 350 -56.88 -53.87 16.43
CA VAL A 350 -57.48 -53.89 17.77
C VAL A 350 -56.98 -52.69 18.58
N GLU A 351 -57.89 -51.96 19.22
CA GLU A 351 -57.53 -50.81 20.07
C GLU A 351 -56.74 -51.28 21.31
N TRP A 352 -55.90 -50.41 21.88
CA TRP A 352 -55.08 -50.69 23.07
C TRP A 352 -55.86 -51.48 24.16
N GLY A 353 -55.45 -52.73 24.43
CA GLY A 353 -55.99 -53.62 25.46
C GLY A 353 -57.03 -54.70 25.03
N LYS A 354 -57.10 -55.11 23.76
CA LYS A 354 -58.06 -56.11 23.20
C LYS A 354 -57.38 -57.39 22.62
N ASP A 355 -58.10 -58.46 22.21
CA ASP A 355 -57.56 -59.81 21.83
C ASP A 355 -57.67 -60.20 20.32
N CYS A 356 -56.95 -61.24 19.85
CA CYS A 356 -56.88 -61.75 18.45
C CYS A 356 -57.35 -63.21 18.20
N THR A 357 -57.42 -63.64 16.93
CA THR A 357 -57.79 -65.00 16.42
C THR A 357 -56.58 -65.75 15.76
N PRO A 358 -56.55 -67.11 15.63
CA PRO A 358 -55.33 -67.94 15.33
C PRO A 358 -54.91 -68.21 13.84
N VAL A 359 -53.65 -68.68 13.55
CA VAL A 359 -53.06 -68.90 12.16
C VAL A 359 -52.01 -70.08 11.97
N LYS A 360 -51.58 -70.44 10.72
CA LYS A 360 -50.63 -71.57 10.35
C LYS A 360 -49.62 -71.33 9.15
N ALA A 361 -48.38 -71.89 9.08
CA ALA A 361 -47.32 -71.65 8.04
C ALA A 361 -46.96 -72.79 7.04
N VAL A 362 -46.42 -72.48 5.84
CA VAL A 362 -46.02 -73.39 4.70
C VAL A 362 -44.86 -72.79 3.85
N VAL A 363 -43.85 -73.52 3.34
CA VAL A 363 -42.78 -73.00 2.42
C VAL A 363 -43.24 -73.03 0.94
N THR A 364 -43.02 -71.98 0.12
CA THR A 364 -43.63 -71.83 -1.22
C THR A 364 -42.78 -71.17 -2.34
N GLU A 365 -41.65 -70.48 -2.09
CA GLU A 365 -40.86 -69.80 -3.15
C GLU A 365 -39.34 -70.10 -3.09
N GLU A 366 -38.65 -69.96 -4.23
CA GLU A 366 -37.23 -70.31 -4.40
C GLU A 366 -36.31 -69.24 -3.78
N GLY A 367 -35.37 -69.66 -2.91
CA GLY A 367 -34.42 -68.77 -2.24
C GLY A 367 -34.58 -68.63 -0.72
N TYR A 368 -35.60 -69.28 -0.13
CA TYR A 368 -35.95 -69.19 1.29
C TYR A 368 -36.12 -70.57 1.95
N GLU A 369 -35.95 -70.65 3.28
CA GLU A 369 -36.15 -71.88 4.08
C GLU A 369 -36.91 -71.58 5.38
N PHE A 370 -37.78 -72.47 5.89
CA PHE A 370 -38.48 -72.22 7.17
C PHE A 370 -37.53 -72.34 8.36
N GLN A 371 -37.46 -71.29 9.16
CA GLN A 371 -36.55 -71.08 10.28
C GLN A 371 -37.27 -70.90 11.63
N GLY A 372 -38.60 -70.80 11.68
CA GLY A 372 -39.39 -70.80 12.94
C GLY A 372 -40.42 -69.66 13.03
N TRP A 373 -41.04 -69.46 14.19
CA TRP A 373 -41.97 -68.34 14.41
C TRP A 373 -41.39 -67.34 15.40
N GLY A 374 -41.35 -66.07 15.04
CA GLY A 374 -40.93 -65.01 15.96
C GLY A 374 -42.09 -64.09 16.29
N VAL A 375 -42.16 -63.72 17.57
CA VAL A 375 -43.01 -62.62 18.03
C VAL A 375 -42.14 -61.39 18.05
N THR A 376 -42.57 -60.37 17.34
CA THR A 376 -41.91 -59.08 17.42
C THR A 376 -42.95 -58.09 17.88
N ASN A 377 -42.67 -57.51 19.03
CA ASN A 377 -43.42 -56.43 19.60
C ASN A 377 -42.60 -55.14 19.45
N SER A 378 -43.11 -54.00 19.91
CA SER A 378 -42.52 -52.69 19.70
C SER A 378 -41.16 -52.45 20.41
N ALA A 379 -40.70 -53.38 21.25
CA ALA A 379 -39.40 -53.33 21.96
C ALA A 379 -38.25 -54.08 21.25
N GLY A 380 -38.52 -54.74 20.11
CA GLY A 380 -37.50 -55.45 19.33
C GLY A 380 -37.16 -56.84 19.87
N TYR A 381 -37.71 -57.86 19.18
CA TYR A 381 -37.36 -59.29 19.20
C TYR A 381 -37.02 -59.98 20.55
N HIS A 382 -37.98 -60.74 21.10
CA HIS A 382 -37.65 -61.91 21.92
C HIS A 382 -37.40 -63.11 21.00
N TYR A 383 -36.14 -63.56 20.95
CA TYR A 383 -35.75 -64.82 20.32
C TYR A 383 -36.06 -65.95 21.31
N GLU A 384 -37.13 -66.73 21.08
CA GLU A 384 -37.13 -68.10 21.58
C GLU A 384 -36.02 -68.82 20.80
N ALA A 385 -34.99 -69.28 21.51
CA ALA A 385 -33.77 -69.82 20.95
C ALA A 385 -34.05 -70.90 19.89
N PHE A 386 -33.21 -70.94 18.85
CA PHE A 386 -33.10 -72.03 17.89
C PHE A 386 -32.55 -73.29 18.59
N GLY A 387 -33.38 -73.89 19.44
CA GLY A 387 -33.07 -75.03 20.30
C GLY A 387 -34.28 -75.94 20.45
N GLU A 388 -34.25 -77.04 19.71
CA GLU A 388 -34.96 -78.33 19.80
C GLU A 388 -36.47 -78.43 20.17
N GLU A 389 -37.23 -77.39 20.53
CA GLU A 389 -38.65 -77.57 20.93
C GLU A 389 -39.66 -76.51 20.46
N VAL A 390 -39.64 -76.05 19.18
CA VAL A 390 -40.84 -75.46 18.54
C VAL A 390 -40.92 -75.81 17.03
N ASP A 391 -41.25 -77.06 16.73
CA ASP A 391 -41.28 -77.61 15.36
C ASP A 391 -42.69 -77.63 14.72
N THR A 392 -43.63 -76.77 15.18
CA THR A 392 -45.02 -76.83 14.69
C THR A 392 -45.46 -75.57 13.95
N LEU A 393 -46.17 -75.78 12.84
CA LEU A 393 -46.54 -74.75 11.89
C LEU A 393 -47.74 -73.88 12.32
N GLU A 394 -48.24 -73.84 13.57
CA GLU A 394 -49.56 -73.21 13.97
C GLU A 394 -49.52 -72.36 15.28
N ARG A 395 -50.29 -71.24 15.42
CA ARG A 395 -50.09 -70.19 16.47
C ARG A 395 -51.33 -69.33 16.93
N HIS A 396 -51.32 -68.77 18.18
CA HIS A 396 -52.38 -67.98 18.88
C HIS A 396 -51.89 -66.78 19.78
N ASP A 397 -52.53 -65.58 19.84
CA ASP A 397 -52.10 -64.39 20.65
C ASP A 397 -53.26 -63.51 21.29
N THR A 398 -53.07 -62.89 22.49
CA THR A 398 -54.12 -62.15 23.29
C THR A 398 -53.59 -60.91 24.09
N ASN A 399 -54.47 -60.02 24.59
CA ASN A 399 -54.22 -58.79 25.39
C ASN A 399 -53.22 -57.81 24.75
N ILE A 400 -53.57 -57.34 23.56
CA ILE A 400 -52.73 -56.55 22.67
C ILE A 400 -52.62 -55.12 23.16
N ARG A 401 -51.42 -54.73 23.59
CA ARG A 401 -51.09 -53.39 24.11
C ARG A 401 -50.01 -52.71 23.30
N GLU A 402 -49.63 -53.34 22.20
CA GLU A 402 -48.64 -52.91 21.23
C GLU A 402 -48.89 -53.65 19.91
N ASP A 403 -48.37 -53.10 18.81
CA ASP A 403 -48.32 -53.85 17.56
C ASP A 403 -47.48 -55.09 17.79
N ILE A 404 -48.09 -56.26 17.62
CA ILE A 404 -47.34 -57.51 17.59
C ILE A 404 -47.38 -58.06 16.18
N ARG A 405 -46.20 -58.25 15.61
CA ARG A 405 -46.03 -58.98 14.37
C ARG A 405 -45.61 -60.39 14.73
N VAL A 406 -46.41 -61.32 14.26
CA VAL A 406 -46.18 -62.73 14.48
C VAL A 406 -45.76 -63.30 13.15
N CYS A 407 -44.47 -63.58 13.01
CA CYS A 407 -43.92 -63.91 11.70
C CYS A 407 -43.45 -65.36 11.66
N ALA A 408 -43.97 -66.13 10.70
CA ALA A 408 -43.36 -67.36 10.25
C ALA A 408 -42.11 -66.98 9.47
N PHE A 409 -40.96 -67.13 10.10
CA PHE A 409 -39.68 -66.86 9.48
C PHE A 409 -39.34 -67.99 8.54
N PHE A 410 -39.42 -67.69 7.26
CA PHE A 410 -38.68 -68.29 6.19
C PHE A 410 -37.46 -67.39 5.89
N GLY A 411 -36.27 -67.84 6.25
CA GLY A 411 -35.07 -67.01 6.14
C GLY A 411 -34.59 -66.91 4.70
N LEU A 412 -34.22 -65.69 4.34
CA LEU A 412 -33.50 -65.38 3.13
C LEU A 412 -32.08 -65.94 3.17
N LYS A 413 -31.60 -66.36 2.00
CA LYS A 413 -30.15 -66.50 1.82
C LYS A 413 -29.48 -65.16 2.17
N ARG A 414 -28.50 -65.21 3.07
CA ARG A 414 -27.67 -64.06 3.46
C ARG A 414 -26.84 -63.59 2.27
N ILE A 415 -26.77 -62.27 2.07
CA ILE A 415 -26.06 -61.59 0.99
C ILE A 415 -24.93 -60.72 1.59
N ARG A 416 -23.71 -60.85 1.08
CA ARG A 416 -22.54 -60.09 1.54
C ARG A 416 -22.25 -58.88 0.66
N ILE A 417 -22.09 -57.71 1.28
CA ILE A 417 -21.57 -56.50 0.66
C ILE A 417 -20.14 -56.29 1.14
N ASN A 418 -19.19 -56.37 0.22
CA ASN A 418 -17.79 -56.14 0.49
C ASN A 418 -17.41 -54.70 0.09
N CYS A 419 -17.23 -53.82 1.09
CA CYS A 419 -16.84 -52.42 0.87
C CYS A 419 -15.33 -52.26 0.95
N ILE A 420 -14.74 -51.62 -0.06
CA ILE A 420 -13.30 -51.38 -0.13
C ILE A 420 -13.05 -49.89 -0.36
N SER A 421 -12.18 -49.28 0.43
CA SER A 421 -11.63 -47.97 0.11
C SER A 421 -10.33 -48.15 -0.70
N VAL A 422 -10.23 -47.43 -1.82
CA VAL A 422 -9.01 -47.34 -2.63
C VAL A 422 -8.60 -45.87 -2.66
N GLY A 423 -7.42 -45.55 -2.13
CA GLY A 423 -6.92 -44.19 -1.98
C GLY A 423 -7.07 -43.62 -0.56
N PRO A 424 -6.73 -42.33 -0.36
CA PRO A 424 -6.63 -41.69 0.96
C PRO A 424 -8.00 -41.24 1.49
N GLY A 425 -8.82 -42.20 1.91
CA GLY A 425 -10.12 -41.94 2.53
C GLY A 425 -10.74 -43.16 3.18
N ARG A 426 -11.90 -42.96 3.81
CA ARG A 426 -12.61 -44.01 4.57
C ARG A 426 -14.10 -44.00 4.26
N ILE A 427 -14.72 -45.17 4.34
CA ILE A 427 -16.17 -45.36 4.17
C ILE A 427 -16.81 -45.51 5.55
N TYR A 428 -17.94 -44.83 5.76
CA TYR A 428 -18.72 -44.85 6.99
C TYR A 428 -20.15 -45.32 6.70
N GLU A 429 -20.73 -46.05 7.65
CA GLU A 429 -22.15 -46.41 7.68
C GLU A 429 -22.72 -45.83 8.98
N ILE A 430 -23.68 -44.91 8.85
CA ILE A 430 -24.46 -44.28 9.94
C ILE A 430 -23.65 -44.00 11.24
N GLY A 431 -22.58 -43.20 11.13
CA GLY A 431 -21.93 -42.59 12.29
C GLY A 431 -21.03 -43.49 13.16
N GLU A 432 -20.91 -44.79 12.89
CA GLU A 432 -19.96 -45.68 13.57
C GLU A 432 -18.74 -46.02 12.70
N TYR A 433 -17.58 -46.23 13.34
CA TYR A 433 -16.29 -46.48 12.70
C TYR A 433 -16.20 -47.91 12.15
N ILE A 434 -16.20 -48.07 10.84
CA ILE A 434 -15.91 -49.37 10.20
C ILE A 434 -14.40 -49.48 9.98
N THR A 435 -13.70 -50.26 10.81
CA THR A 435 -12.30 -50.63 10.52
C THR A 435 -12.24 -51.46 9.24
N GLY A 436 -11.31 -51.10 8.36
CA GLY A 436 -11.15 -51.68 7.02
C GLY A 436 -11.24 -53.20 6.95
N GLY A 437 -12.02 -53.68 5.97
CA GLY A 437 -12.08 -55.09 5.57
C GLY A 437 -13.25 -55.91 6.12
N VAL A 438 -14.39 -55.30 6.48
CA VAL A 438 -15.56 -56.04 6.99
C VAL A 438 -16.61 -56.21 5.89
N ASP A 439 -17.08 -57.47 5.72
CA ASP A 439 -18.28 -57.81 4.96
C ASP A 439 -19.50 -57.25 5.70
N VAL A 440 -20.21 -56.27 5.12
CA VAL A 440 -21.55 -55.89 5.59
C VAL A 440 -22.52 -56.98 5.13
N ILE A 441 -23.12 -57.72 6.05
CA ILE A 441 -24.05 -58.81 5.72
C ILE A 441 -25.48 -58.26 5.69
N GLY A 442 -26.10 -58.21 4.52
CA GLY A 442 -27.52 -57.93 4.35
C GLY A 442 -28.32 -59.17 3.93
N TYR A 443 -29.64 -59.03 3.75
CA TYR A 443 -30.50 -60.11 3.31
C TYR A 443 -31.08 -59.84 1.92
N TYR A 444 -31.31 -60.91 1.14
CA TYR A 444 -31.81 -60.82 -0.24
C TYR A 444 -33.19 -60.10 -0.29
N GLY A 445 -33.24 -58.92 -0.86
CA GLY A 445 -34.42 -58.07 -1.01
C GLY A 445 -34.38 -56.81 -0.13
N GLU A 446 -33.37 -56.63 0.73
CA GLU A 446 -33.24 -55.46 1.62
C GLU A 446 -32.46 -54.29 1.01
N SER A 447 -32.65 -53.09 1.58
CA SER A 447 -31.87 -51.89 1.24
C SER A 447 -30.42 -52.03 1.74
N SER A 448 -29.47 -51.51 0.98
CA SER A 448 -28.06 -51.46 1.30
C SER A 448 -27.67 -50.54 2.47
N GLY A 449 -28.58 -49.65 2.91
CA GLY A 449 -28.26 -48.53 3.81
C GLY A 449 -27.48 -47.40 3.11
N ILE A 450 -27.25 -46.28 3.84
CA ILE A 450 -26.49 -45.12 3.34
C ILE A 450 -25.01 -45.29 3.68
N LEU A 451 -24.19 -45.38 2.64
CA LEU A 451 -22.74 -45.35 2.74
C LEU A 451 -22.23 -43.93 2.48
N GLU A 452 -21.37 -43.41 3.35
CA GLU A 452 -20.72 -42.10 3.21
C GLU A 452 -19.21 -42.27 3.09
N ALA A 453 -18.66 -41.86 1.96
CA ALA A 453 -17.23 -41.80 1.72
C ALA A 453 -16.68 -40.46 2.22
N ARG A 454 -15.72 -40.47 3.14
CA ARG A 454 -15.04 -39.27 3.66
C ARG A 454 -13.56 -39.30 3.27
N PRO A 455 -13.09 -38.36 2.43
CA PRO A 455 -11.67 -38.24 2.11
C PRO A 455 -10.87 -37.80 3.34
N ASN A 456 -9.58 -38.14 3.38
CA ASN A 456 -8.64 -37.55 4.33
C ASN A 456 -8.44 -36.05 4.04
N GLU A 457 -7.88 -35.31 4.99
CA GLU A 457 -7.50 -33.91 4.81
C GLU A 457 -6.61 -33.73 3.56
N GLY A 458 -6.91 -32.73 2.73
CA GLY A 458 -6.20 -32.46 1.47
C GLY A 458 -6.55 -33.40 0.31
N CYS A 459 -7.52 -34.31 0.45
CA CYS A 459 -7.94 -35.27 -0.57
C CYS A 459 -9.41 -35.07 -0.99
N ALA A 460 -9.81 -35.68 -2.11
CA ALA A 460 -11.19 -35.63 -2.61
C ALA A 460 -11.80 -37.01 -2.82
N PHE A 461 -13.13 -37.08 -2.72
CA PHE A 461 -13.89 -38.24 -3.15
C PHE A 461 -14.07 -38.19 -4.68
N VAL A 462 -13.71 -39.26 -5.38
CA VAL A 462 -13.77 -39.33 -6.85
C VAL A 462 -15.11 -39.93 -7.29
N ARG A 463 -15.35 -41.19 -6.93
CA ARG A 463 -16.57 -41.94 -7.30
C ARG A 463 -16.65 -43.28 -6.59
N TRP A 464 -17.81 -43.91 -6.70
CA TRP A 464 -18.01 -45.31 -6.38
C TRP A 464 -17.80 -46.21 -7.61
N SER A 465 -17.54 -47.51 -7.41
CA SER A 465 -17.28 -48.48 -8.48
C SER A 465 -18.44 -48.69 -9.44
N ASP A 466 -19.66 -48.35 -9.03
CA ASP A 466 -20.88 -48.44 -9.82
C ASP A 466 -21.23 -47.11 -10.55
N GLY A 467 -20.40 -46.08 -10.39
CA GLY A 467 -20.49 -44.82 -11.14
C GLY A 467 -21.11 -43.65 -10.39
N VAL A 468 -21.53 -43.82 -9.13
CA VAL A 468 -22.05 -42.70 -8.31
C VAL A 468 -20.91 -41.72 -7.97
N THR A 469 -21.12 -40.43 -8.22
CA THR A 469 -20.11 -39.37 -8.01
C THR A 469 -20.34 -38.52 -6.76
N THR A 470 -21.44 -38.74 -6.04
CA THR A 470 -21.65 -38.12 -4.72
C THR A 470 -20.99 -38.95 -3.62
N ALA A 471 -20.36 -38.26 -2.66
CA ALA A 471 -19.72 -38.90 -1.51
C ALA A 471 -20.69 -39.77 -0.69
N ARG A 472 -21.98 -39.44 -0.71
CA ARG A 472 -23.06 -40.30 -0.21
C ARG A 472 -23.60 -41.18 -1.33
N HIS A 473 -23.56 -42.49 -1.12
CA HIS A 473 -24.09 -43.47 -2.06
C HIS A 473 -25.62 -43.58 -1.91
N PRO A 474 -26.39 -43.61 -3.01
CA PRO A 474 -27.83 -43.89 -2.98
C PRO A 474 -28.11 -45.33 -2.54
N GLU A 475 -29.25 -45.56 -1.92
CA GLU A 475 -29.65 -46.90 -1.49
C GLU A 475 -30.05 -47.80 -2.68
N TRP A 476 -29.80 -49.11 -2.59
CA TRP A 476 -30.27 -50.10 -3.56
C TRP A 476 -30.72 -51.41 -2.89
N ILE A 477 -31.37 -52.30 -3.65
CA ILE A 477 -31.89 -53.58 -3.16
C ILE A 477 -30.89 -54.73 -3.37
N LEU A 478 -30.56 -55.46 -2.30
CA LEU A 478 -29.60 -56.56 -2.27
C LEU A 478 -30.19 -57.84 -2.88
N THR A 479 -29.66 -58.37 -3.97
CA THR A 479 -30.19 -59.62 -4.57
C THR A 479 -29.12 -60.69 -4.80
N GLU A 480 -27.85 -60.33 -4.64
CA GLU A 480 -26.70 -61.21 -4.70
C GLU A 480 -25.52 -60.53 -3.99
N ASP A 481 -24.48 -61.30 -3.65
CA ASP A 481 -23.26 -60.75 -3.03
C ASP A 481 -22.67 -59.64 -3.92
N LEU A 482 -22.41 -58.47 -3.34
CA LEU A 482 -21.92 -57.28 -4.06
C LEU A 482 -20.58 -56.82 -3.52
N ARG A 483 -19.72 -56.32 -4.41
CA ARG A 483 -18.47 -55.66 -4.04
C ARG A 483 -18.52 -54.20 -4.49
N LEU A 484 -18.42 -53.27 -3.54
CA LEU A 484 -18.46 -51.83 -3.80
C LEU A 484 -17.14 -51.18 -3.39
N ILE A 485 -16.56 -50.37 -4.28
CA ILE A 485 -15.28 -49.71 -4.05
C ILE A 485 -15.50 -48.19 -4.05
N ALA A 486 -15.11 -47.50 -2.98
CA ALA A 486 -15.01 -46.04 -2.96
C ALA A 486 -13.61 -45.64 -3.41
N TYR A 487 -13.54 -44.82 -4.45
CA TYR A 487 -12.30 -44.29 -5.00
C TYR A 487 -12.06 -42.88 -4.45
N PHE A 488 -10.92 -42.71 -3.79
CA PHE A 488 -10.42 -41.43 -3.28
C PHE A 488 -9.16 -41.04 -4.05
N GLY A 489 -8.98 -39.73 -4.22
CA GLY A 489 -7.84 -39.16 -4.90
C GLY A 489 -7.71 -37.69 -4.55
N TYR A 490 -7.56 -36.85 -5.57
CA TYR A 490 -7.29 -35.43 -5.39
C TYR A 490 -8.31 -34.57 -6.14
N GLY A 491 -8.67 -33.45 -5.53
CA GLY A 491 -9.62 -32.49 -6.07
C GLY A 491 -8.93 -31.29 -6.71
N ALA A 492 -9.54 -30.67 -7.70
CA ALA A 492 -9.11 -29.37 -8.21
C ALA A 492 -10.32 -28.43 -8.26
N GLU A 493 -10.19 -27.29 -7.56
CA GLU A 493 -11.13 -26.17 -7.62
C GLU A 493 -10.47 -25.02 -8.38
N TYR A 494 -11.15 -24.53 -9.41
CA TYR A 494 -10.73 -23.39 -10.21
C TYR A 494 -11.76 -22.27 -10.05
N ARG A 495 -11.31 -21.07 -9.71
CA ARG A 495 -12.18 -19.91 -9.48
C ARG A 495 -11.64 -18.65 -10.14
N VAL A 496 -12.52 -17.69 -10.36
CA VAL A 496 -12.14 -16.34 -10.83
C VAL A 496 -11.92 -15.47 -9.59
N ASP A 497 -10.91 -14.61 -9.64
CA ASP A 497 -10.65 -13.60 -8.62
C ASP A 497 -11.87 -12.70 -8.33
N GLU A 498 -11.96 -12.18 -7.11
CA GLU A 498 -13.12 -11.37 -6.66
C GLU A 498 -13.28 -10.07 -7.46
N ARG A 499 -12.19 -9.53 -8.02
CA ARG A 499 -12.21 -8.35 -8.92
C ARG A 499 -12.93 -8.65 -10.25
N GLY A 500 -13.10 -9.92 -10.61
CA GLY A 500 -13.82 -10.34 -11.81
C GLY A 500 -12.98 -10.23 -13.09
N GLY A 501 -13.54 -9.67 -14.16
CA GLY A 501 -12.83 -9.47 -15.44
C GLY A 501 -12.82 -10.66 -16.42
N GLY A 502 -13.26 -11.85 -16.00
CA GLY A 502 -13.33 -13.03 -16.87
C GLY A 502 -14.35 -14.09 -16.43
N GLU A 503 -14.29 -15.24 -17.09
CA GLU A 503 -15.04 -16.46 -16.77
C GLU A 503 -14.18 -17.72 -17.03
N LEU A 504 -14.55 -18.85 -16.43
CA LEU A 504 -13.89 -20.13 -16.65
C LEU A 504 -14.74 -21.03 -17.56
N VAL A 505 -14.08 -21.69 -18.50
CA VAL A 505 -14.68 -22.68 -19.41
C VAL A 505 -14.02 -24.04 -19.16
N GLY A 506 -14.83 -25.05 -18.83
CA GLY A 506 -14.37 -26.39 -18.45
C GLY A 506 -15.02 -26.84 -17.13
N ASP A 507 -14.61 -28.00 -16.61
CA ASP A 507 -15.06 -28.47 -15.30
C ASP A 507 -14.25 -27.77 -14.21
N THR A 508 -14.85 -26.81 -13.50
CA THR A 508 -14.15 -25.99 -12.50
C THR A 508 -14.02 -26.66 -11.13
N SER A 509 -14.75 -27.77 -10.91
CA SER A 509 -14.64 -28.62 -9.73
C SER A 509 -14.47 -30.05 -10.22
N GLN A 510 -13.30 -30.64 -9.93
CA GLN A 510 -12.90 -31.94 -10.44
C GLN A 510 -12.38 -32.83 -9.31
N ALA A 511 -12.51 -34.14 -9.47
CA ALA A 511 -11.87 -35.12 -8.61
C ALA A 511 -11.37 -36.29 -9.46
N VAL A 512 -10.09 -36.64 -9.33
CA VAL A 512 -9.44 -37.72 -10.10
C VAL A 512 -8.64 -38.63 -9.18
N LEU A 513 -8.33 -39.85 -9.62
CA LEU A 513 -7.47 -40.76 -8.86
C LEU A 513 -6.01 -40.28 -8.85
N GLU A 514 -5.23 -40.77 -7.88
CA GLU A 514 -3.79 -40.53 -7.84
C GLU A 514 -3.12 -40.95 -9.17
N GLY A 515 -2.40 -40.02 -9.78
CA GLY A 515 -1.72 -40.20 -11.06
C GLY A 515 -2.59 -40.06 -12.31
N GLU A 516 -3.91 -39.81 -12.18
CA GLU A 516 -4.77 -39.41 -13.30
C GLU A 516 -4.64 -37.91 -13.60
N ASP A 517 -4.97 -37.52 -14.82
CA ASP A 517 -4.94 -36.12 -15.26
C ASP A 517 -6.28 -35.44 -15.00
N PHE A 518 -6.26 -34.21 -14.51
CA PHE A 518 -7.42 -33.34 -14.51
C PHE A 518 -7.80 -32.98 -15.95
N THR A 519 -9.08 -32.67 -16.17
CA THR A 519 -9.58 -32.15 -17.44
C THR A 519 -9.16 -30.68 -17.61
N GLN A 520 -9.07 -30.26 -18.87
CA GLN A 520 -8.60 -28.93 -19.25
C GLN A 520 -9.59 -27.84 -18.81
N VAL A 521 -9.06 -26.74 -18.25
CA VAL A 521 -9.81 -25.53 -17.90
C VAL A 521 -9.20 -24.33 -18.61
N THR A 522 -10.06 -23.44 -19.10
CA THR A 522 -9.65 -22.21 -19.81
C THR A 522 -10.22 -20.98 -19.11
N ALA A 523 -9.34 -20.07 -18.73
CA ALA A 523 -9.68 -18.73 -18.29
C ALA A 523 -9.93 -17.83 -19.51
N VAL A 524 -11.15 -17.32 -19.65
CA VAL A 524 -11.58 -16.49 -20.79
C VAL A 524 -11.84 -15.06 -20.30
N PRO A 525 -11.06 -14.06 -20.76
CA PRO A 525 -11.29 -12.67 -20.38
C PRO A 525 -12.58 -12.13 -21.00
N LYS A 526 -13.29 -11.28 -20.26
CA LYS A 526 -14.41 -10.47 -20.78
C LYS A 526 -13.89 -9.37 -21.70
N GLU A 527 -14.79 -8.77 -22.48
CA GLU A 527 -14.45 -7.61 -23.31
C GLU A 527 -13.84 -6.49 -22.46
N GLY A 528 -12.68 -5.97 -22.87
CA GLY A 528 -11.93 -4.95 -22.14
C GLY A 528 -10.95 -5.48 -21.09
N TYR A 529 -10.79 -6.79 -20.96
CA TYR A 529 -9.86 -7.43 -20.00
C TYR A 529 -8.86 -8.34 -20.70
N VAL A 530 -7.79 -8.67 -19.99
CA VAL A 530 -6.82 -9.71 -20.35
C VAL A 530 -6.68 -10.71 -19.21
N PHE A 531 -6.35 -11.95 -19.54
CA PHE A 531 -5.92 -12.92 -18.55
C PHE A 531 -4.52 -12.53 -18.04
N ALA A 532 -4.35 -12.50 -16.72
CA ALA A 532 -3.14 -11.98 -16.06
C ALA A 532 -2.35 -13.06 -15.29
N GLY A 533 -2.84 -14.31 -15.30
CA GLY A 533 -2.17 -15.46 -14.71
C GLY A 533 -3.05 -16.22 -13.71
N TRP A 534 -2.59 -17.39 -13.31
CA TRP A 534 -3.16 -18.20 -12.25
C TRP A 534 -2.42 -17.94 -10.92
N SER A 535 -3.06 -18.23 -9.79
CA SER A 535 -2.51 -18.09 -8.43
C SER A 535 -1.27 -18.92 -8.12
N ASP A 536 -0.95 -19.89 -8.96
CA ASP A 536 0.28 -20.68 -8.89
C ASP A 536 1.36 -20.18 -9.87
N GLY A 537 1.19 -18.99 -10.45
CA GLY A 537 2.13 -18.36 -11.37
C GLY A 537 2.01 -18.82 -12.82
N ASN A 538 1.08 -19.73 -13.16
CA ASN A 538 0.90 -20.17 -14.54
C ASN A 538 0.34 -19.03 -15.42
N SER A 539 1.05 -18.68 -16.49
CA SER A 539 0.70 -17.60 -17.42
C SER A 539 -0.17 -18.05 -18.60
N GLU A 540 -0.38 -19.35 -18.78
CA GLU A 540 -1.24 -19.89 -19.84
C GLU A 540 -2.71 -19.86 -19.41
N ALA A 541 -3.54 -19.15 -20.18
CA ALA A 541 -4.97 -19.06 -19.93
C ALA A 541 -5.66 -20.43 -19.98
N THR A 542 -5.13 -21.34 -20.79
CA THR A 542 -5.62 -22.70 -20.91
C THR A 542 -4.64 -23.66 -20.22
N ARG A 543 -5.11 -24.42 -19.24
CA ARG A 543 -4.28 -25.36 -18.49
C ARG A 543 -4.91 -26.74 -18.38
N GLN A 544 -4.05 -27.73 -18.21
CA GLN A 544 -4.43 -29.08 -17.82
C GLN A 544 -3.42 -29.57 -16.78
N ASP A 545 -3.89 -29.89 -15.59
CA ASP A 545 -3.06 -30.35 -14.49
C ASP A 545 -2.93 -31.87 -14.55
N LEU A 546 -1.73 -32.35 -14.87
CA LEU A 546 -1.46 -33.76 -15.15
C LEU A 546 -1.01 -34.50 -13.89
N ALA A 547 -1.27 -35.81 -13.85
CA ALA A 547 -0.81 -36.75 -12.85
C ALA A 547 -1.04 -36.27 -11.40
N ALA A 548 -2.29 -36.15 -10.98
CA ALA A 548 -2.68 -35.62 -9.68
C ALA A 548 -1.96 -36.31 -8.50
N GLN A 549 -1.27 -35.51 -7.68
CA GLN A 549 -0.57 -35.95 -6.45
C GLN A 549 -1.02 -35.18 -5.20
N LYS A 550 -1.75 -34.07 -5.39
CA LYS A 550 -2.31 -33.22 -4.32
C LYS A 550 -3.55 -32.52 -4.84
N SER A 551 -4.43 -32.11 -3.94
CA SER A 551 -5.56 -31.27 -4.32
C SER A 551 -5.11 -29.83 -4.62
N LEU A 552 -5.81 -29.16 -5.53
CA LEU A 552 -5.51 -27.82 -6.04
C LEU A 552 -6.68 -26.88 -5.75
N ASP A 553 -6.37 -25.63 -5.38
CA ASP A 553 -7.32 -24.51 -5.34
C ASP A 553 -6.64 -23.33 -6.05
N LEU A 554 -7.12 -23.01 -7.24
CA LEU A 554 -6.45 -22.12 -8.19
C LEU A 554 -7.37 -20.97 -8.60
N ILE A 555 -6.84 -19.75 -8.54
CA ILE A 555 -7.54 -18.51 -8.87
C ILE A 555 -7.00 -17.99 -10.21
N ALA A 556 -7.89 -17.69 -11.15
CA ALA A 556 -7.58 -16.98 -12.38
C ALA A 556 -7.73 -15.47 -12.18
N TYR A 557 -6.67 -14.72 -12.48
CA TYR A 557 -6.64 -13.27 -12.41
C TYR A 557 -6.89 -12.64 -13.78
N PHE A 558 -7.65 -11.57 -13.79
CA PHE A 558 -7.90 -10.77 -14.98
C PHE A 558 -7.67 -9.29 -14.67
N GLU A 559 -7.02 -8.60 -15.61
CA GLU A 559 -6.68 -7.19 -15.49
C GLU A 559 -7.36 -6.42 -16.63
N PRO A 560 -7.85 -5.19 -16.38
CA PRO A 560 -8.44 -4.39 -17.44
C PRO A 560 -7.35 -3.95 -18.44
N ILE A 561 -7.73 -3.82 -19.72
CA ILE A 561 -6.86 -3.26 -20.77
C ILE A 561 -6.64 -1.76 -20.55
N GLN A 562 -7.66 -1.07 -20.02
CA GLN A 562 -7.57 0.35 -19.70
C GLN A 562 -7.98 0.57 -18.26
N LYS A 563 -7.19 1.38 -17.53
CA LYS A 563 -7.49 1.76 -16.17
C LYS A 563 -7.54 3.26 -16.04
N MET A 564 -8.66 3.75 -15.51
CA MET A 564 -8.85 5.17 -15.24
C MET A 564 -8.43 5.47 -13.80
N PHE A 565 -7.61 6.49 -13.63
CA PHE A 565 -7.28 7.06 -12.35
C PHE A 565 -7.83 8.47 -12.24
N ARG A 566 -8.37 8.83 -11.09
CA ARG A 566 -8.79 10.19 -10.73
C ARG A 566 -7.66 10.87 -9.97
N TYR A 567 -7.41 12.15 -10.23
CA TYR A 567 -6.39 12.91 -9.51
C TYR A 567 -6.97 13.53 -8.23
N ASP A 568 -6.32 13.28 -7.09
CA ASP A 568 -6.49 14.00 -5.84
C ASP A 568 -5.25 14.89 -5.64
N TYR A 569 -5.37 16.16 -6.05
CA TYR A 569 -4.29 17.14 -5.97
C TYR A 569 -4.00 17.63 -4.53
N GLY A 570 -4.78 17.20 -3.54
CA GLY A 570 -4.70 17.73 -2.18
C GLY A 570 -4.99 19.23 -2.14
N PHE A 571 -4.02 20.02 -1.67
CA PHE A 571 -4.15 21.48 -1.50
C PHE A 571 -3.63 22.32 -2.68
N ALA A 572 -3.22 21.70 -3.79
CA ALA A 572 -2.65 22.41 -4.93
C ALA A 572 -3.64 23.44 -5.51
N THR A 573 -3.14 24.63 -5.82
CA THR A 573 -3.96 25.73 -6.37
C THR A 573 -3.51 26.07 -7.79
N GLY A 574 -4.29 25.66 -8.78
CA GLY A 574 -4.02 25.92 -10.20
C GLY A 574 -5.16 25.38 -11.06
N MET A 575 -5.57 26.11 -12.11
CA MET A 575 -6.62 25.66 -13.02
C MET A 575 -6.32 26.00 -14.49
N PRO A 576 -6.74 25.13 -15.44
CA PRO A 576 -7.36 23.82 -15.22
C PRO A 576 -6.30 22.71 -15.10
N LEU A 577 -6.40 21.90 -14.04
CA LEU A 577 -5.70 20.62 -13.94
C LEU A 577 -6.67 19.51 -14.38
N GLN A 578 -6.19 18.46 -15.07
CA GLN A 578 -7.04 17.36 -15.52
C GLN A 578 -7.62 16.60 -14.32
N THR A 579 -8.84 16.09 -14.41
CA THR A 579 -9.47 15.37 -13.29
C THR A 579 -9.16 13.87 -13.28
N GLU A 580 -8.76 13.33 -14.42
CA GLU A 580 -8.53 11.91 -14.62
C GLU A 580 -7.44 11.66 -15.67
N VAL A 581 -6.84 10.48 -15.62
CA VAL A 581 -5.91 9.95 -16.61
C VAL A 581 -6.28 8.50 -16.90
N VAL A 582 -6.14 8.06 -18.15
CA VAL A 582 -6.38 6.68 -18.55
C VAL A 582 -5.04 6.03 -18.90
N LEU A 583 -4.67 5.04 -18.11
CA LEU A 583 -3.54 4.16 -18.39
C LEU A 583 -4.01 3.07 -19.38
N ASP A 584 -3.33 2.93 -20.52
CA ASP A 584 -3.63 1.92 -21.53
C ASP A 584 -2.54 0.84 -21.53
N ARG A 585 -2.94 -0.41 -21.33
CA ARG A 585 -2.04 -1.56 -21.26
C ARG A 585 -1.22 -1.75 -22.53
N ASN A 586 -1.76 -1.38 -23.68
CA ASN A 586 -1.07 -1.53 -24.97
C ASN A 586 -0.12 -0.36 -25.29
N ALA A 587 -0.16 0.69 -24.48
CA ALA A 587 0.58 1.94 -24.69
C ALA A 587 1.00 2.58 -23.34
N ILE A 588 1.43 1.74 -22.39
CA ILE A 588 1.72 2.16 -20.99
C ILE A 588 2.69 3.35 -20.94
N ARG A 589 3.70 3.35 -21.81
CA ARG A 589 4.73 4.40 -21.87
C ARG A 589 4.26 5.69 -22.54
N ASP A 590 3.14 5.65 -23.26
CA ASP A 590 2.59 6.81 -23.96
C ASP A 590 1.63 7.61 -23.05
N THR A 591 1.33 7.11 -21.85
CA THR A 591 0.48 7.80 -20.88
C THR A 591 1.25 8.98 -20.25
N GLU A 592 0.79 10.19 -20.54
CA GLU A 592 1.29 11.42 -19.92
C GLU A 592 0.52 11.74 -18.64
N PHE A 593 1.23 11.90 -17.53
CA PHE A 593 0.64 12.30 -16.25
C PHE A 593 0.80 13.80 -16.03
N VAL A 594 -0.20 14.42 -15.38
CA VAL A 594 -0.13 15.84 -15.02
C VAL A 594 0.96 16.06 -13.98
N LEU A 595 1.81 17.05 -14.20
CA LEU A 595 2.77 17.56 -13.21
C LEU A 595 2.24 18.86 -12.63
N PRO A 596 1.55 18.83 -11.47
CA PRO A 596 1.00 20.02 -10.88
C PRO A 596 2.09 20.86 -10.21
N GLU A 597 1.86 22.17 -10.13
CA GLU A 597 2.72 23.11 -9.40
C GLU A 597 1.96 23.68 -8.20
N MET A 598 2.66 23.90 -7.09
CA MET A 598 2.13 24.55 -5.90
C MET A 598 3.17 25.51 -5.31
N GLU A 599 2.81 26.78 -5.15
CA GLU A 599 3.73 27.79 -4.63
C GLU A 599 4.26 27.40 -3.23
N GLY A 600 5.59 27.37 -3.09
CA GLY A 600 6.26 27.00 -1.84
C GLY A 600 6.42 25.50 -1.60
N TYR A 601 6.03 24.65 -2.57
CA TYR A 601 6.17 23.20 -2.51
C TYR A 601 6.75 22.63 -3.81
N THR A 602 7.44 21.50 -3.68
CA THR A 602 7.90 20.65 -4.78
C THR A 602 6.94 19.46 -4.89
N PHE A 603 6.51 19.16 -6.11
CA PHE A 603 5.75 17.94 -6.40
C PHE A 603 6.68 16.72 -6.33
N ASP A 604 6.33 15.73 -5.51
CA ASP A 604 7.16 14.54 -5.27
C ASP A 604 6.67 13.29 -6.03
N GLY A 605 5.51 13.40 -6.69
CA GLY A 605 4.93 12.32 -7.47
C GLY A 605 3.47 12.02 -7.12
N TRP A 606 2.92 11.05 -7.86
CA TRP A 606 1.58 10.52 -7.66
C TRP A 606 1.64 9.17 -6.95
N TYR A 607 0.82 9.00 -5.91
CA TYR A 607 0.79 7.80 -5.08
C TYR A 607 -0.57 7.11 -5.14
N ALA A 608 -0.59 5.78 -4.97
CA ALA A 608 -1.81 4.98 -4.99
C ALA A 608 -2.64 5.09 -3.69
N ASP A 609 -2.02 5.56 -2.61
CA ASP A 609 -2.57 5.65 -1.26
C ASP A 609 -2.27 7.01 -0.60
N ARG A 610 -3.05 7.37 0.43
CA ARG A 610 -2.94 8.67 1.15
C ARG A 610 -1.77 8.72 2.12
N GLU A 611 -1.24 7.56 2.49
CA GLU A 611 -0.06 7.40 3.34
C GLU A 611 1.24 7.53 2.53
N TYR A 612 1.14 7.70 1.21
CA TYR A 612 2.24 7.84 0.25
C TYR A 612 3.23 6.66 0.28
N ARG A 613 2.72 5.44 0.39
CA ARG A 613 3.56 4.22 0.45
C ARG A 613 3.91 3.67 -0.92
N LEU A 614 3.00 3.77 -1.89
CA LEU A 614 3.20 3.21 -3.23
C LEU A 614 3.20 4.32 -4.28
N LYS A 615 4.40 4.72 -4.72
CA LYS A 615 4.60 5.68 -5.80
C LYS A 615 4.21 5.07 -7.14
N VAL A 616 3.29 5.73 -7.84
CA VAL A 616 2.79 5.34 -9.16
C VAL A 616 3.53 6.08 -10.26
N VAL A 617 3.80 7.35 -10.02
CA VAL A 617 4.50 8.26 -10.95
C VAL A 617 5.47 9.09 -10.14
N ASP A 618 6.70 9.24 -10.65
CA ASP A 618 7.72 10.05 -9.99
C ASP A 618 7.51 11.56 -10.19
N GLU A 619 8.41 12.34 -9.58
CA GLU A 619 8.42 13.80 -9.62
C GLU A 619 8.53 14.39 -11.05
N ASP A 620 9.07 13.64 -12.02
CA ASP A 620 9.25 14.06 -13.41
C ASP A 620 8.18 13.49 -14.35
N GLY A 621 7.21 12.74 -13.83
CA GLY A 621 6.11 12.17 -14.61
C GLY A 621 6.40 10.77 -15.14
N ILE A 622 7.46 10.11 -14.70
CA ILE A 622 7.81 8.75 -15.10
C ILE A 622 6.89 7.78 -14.38
N TYR A 623 6.10 7.03 -15.16
CA TYR A 623 5.26 5.95 -14.65
C TYR A 623 6.11 4.77 -14.18
N MET A 624 5.88 4.30 -12.95
CA MET A 624 6.78 3.36 -12.28
C MET A 624 6.26 1.92 -12.19
N LEU A 625 4.94 1.71 -12.16
CA LEU A 625 4.37 0.42 -11.75
C LEU A 625 4.17 -0.61 -12.87
N GLY A 626 4.57 -0.32 -14.10
CA GLY A 626 4.43 -1.24 -15.23
C GLY A 626 3.02 -1.85 -15.32
N TYR A 627 2.91 -3.17 -15.42
CA TYR A 627 1.62 -3.87 -15.46
C TYR A 627 0.93 -3.98 -14.09
N TYR A 628 1.66 -3.78 -12.98
CA TYR A 628 1.08 -3.83 -11.64
C TYR A 628 0.01 -2.75 -11.43
N GLY A 629 0.14 -1.59 -12.10
CA GLY A 629 -0.85 -0.51 -12.03
C GLY A 629 -2.28 -0.96 -12.35
N PHE A 630 -2.47 -1.94 -13.24
CA PHE A 630 -3.79 -2.47 -13.60
C PHE A 630 -4.43 -3.29 -12.49
N ALA A 631 -3.63 -3.90 -11.61
CA ALA A 631 -4.07 -4.72 -10.49
C ALA A 631 -4.38 -3.92 -9.21
N LEU A 632 -3.96 -2.63 -9.13
CA LEU A 632 -4.21 -1.79 -7.96
C LEU A 632 -5.70 -1.74 -7.58
N GLU A 633 -6.01 -1.76 -6.30
CA GLU A 633 -7.39 -1.56 -5.85
C GLU A 633 -7.84 -0.10 -5.97
N SER A 634 -6.90 0.85 -5.78
CA SER A 634 -7.17 2.28 -5.89
C SER A 634 -7.39 2.72 -7.34
N ASP A 635 -8.40 3.57 -7.53
CA ASP A 635 -8.67 4.33 -8.74
C ASP A 635 -8.34 5.82 -8.58
N VAL A 636 -7.58 6.18 -7.54
CA VAL A 636 -7.18 7.56 -7.21
C VAL A 636 -5.66 7.67 -7.12
N LEU A 637 -5.12 8.73 -7.71
CA LEU A 637 -3.73 9.15 -7.56
C LEU A 637 -3.67 10.36 -6.63
N TYR A 638 -2.97 10.21 -5.52
CA TYR A 638 -2.78 11.25 -4.51
C TYR A 638 -1.49 12.01 -4.77
N ALA A 639 -1.58 13.32 -4.94
CA ALA A 639 -0.40 14.17 -5.12
C ALA A 639 0.33 14.31 -3.78
N ARG A 640 1.62 14.00 -3.78
CA ARG A 640 2.48 14.29 -2.64
C ARG A 640 3.25 15.59 -2.86
N TRP A 641 3.28 16.39 -1.81
CA TRP A 641 3.89 17.72 -1.82
C TRP A 641 4.94 17.82 -0.71
N ILE A 642 6.16 18.17 -1.08
CA ILE A 642 7.26 18.45 -0.13
C ILE A 642 7.38 19.96 -0.01
N ARG A 643 7.42 20.49 1.21
CA ARG A 643 7.57 21.94 1.38
C ARG A 643 8.99 22.37 1.00
N ASN A 644 9.13 23.47 0.27
CA ASN A 644 10.43 23.98 -0.14
C ASN A 644 11.27 24.35 1.10
N GLY A 645 12.46 23.75 1.22
CA GLY A 645 13.36 23.92 2.36
C GLY A 645 13.05 23.01 3.55
N GLU A 646 12.11 22.07 3.42
CA GLU A 646 11.96 20.94 4.34
C GLU A 646 13.05 19.90 4.05
N GLU A 647 14.14 19.99 4.82
CA GLU A 647 15.16 18.94 4.84
C GLU A 647 14.74 17.87 5.85
N ASP A 648 14.43 16.69 5.34
CA ASP A 648 14.37 15.46 6.12
C ASP A 648 15.56 14.60 5.71
N ASN A 649 16.10 13.83 6.65
CA ASN A 649 17.27 12.98 6.46
C ASN A 649 16.89 11.71 5.67
N LEU A 650 16.49 11.92 4.41
CA LEU A 650 15.76 10.99 3.57
C LEU A 650 16.70 10.11 2.74
N HIS A 651 16.53 8.80 2.89
CA HIS A 651 17.20 7.78 2.08
C HIS A 651 16.21 7.12 1.13
N LYS A 652 16.34 7.45 -0.17
CA LYS A 652 15.58 6.85 -1.28
C LYS A 652 16.25 5.55 -1.76
N ILE A 653 15.51 4.44 -1.76
CA ILE A 653 15.89 3.14 -2.30
C ILE A 653 14.96 2.79 -3.46
N LEU A 654 15.50 2.34 -4.59
CA LEU A 654 14.71 1.86 -5.71
C LEU A 654 14.80 0.34 -5.80
N LEU A 655 13.67 -0.35 -5.76
CA LEU A 655 13.60 -1.75 -6.16
C LEU A 655 13.23 -1.81 -7.65
N LEU A 656 14.23 -2.15 -8.48
CA LEU A 656 14.08 -2.32 -9.93
C LEU A 656 13.63 -3.76 -10.20
N VAL A 657 12.34 -3.97 -10.41
CA VAL A 657 11.75 -5.30 -10.62
C VAL A 657 11.69 -5.63 -12.11
N THR A 658 12.24 -6.77 -12.50
CA THR A 658 12.17 -7.23 -13.88
C THR A 658 10.85 -7.96 -14.14
N ASP A 659 9.92 -7.33 -14.86
CA ASP A 659 8.61 -7.91 -15.15
C ASP A 659 8.70 -9.08 -16.13
N GLU A 660 9.64 -9.02 -17.07
CA GLU A 660 9.88 -10.06 -18.06
C GLU A 660 11.38 -10.21 -18.36
N ILE A 661 11.83 -11.45 -18.43
CA ILE A 661 13.19 -11.83 -18.84
C ILE A 661 13.09 -12.70 -20.08
N GLN A 662 13.81 -12.32 -21.14
CA GLN A 662 13.97 -13.09 -22.36
C GLN A 662 15.47 -13.12 -22.71
N ALA A 663 16.19 -14.10 -22.17
CA ALA A 663 17.64 -14.17 -22.30
C ALA A 663 18.16 -15.61 -22.39
N THR A 664 19.24 -15.80 -23.14
CA THR A 664 20.03 -17.04 -23.15
C THR A 664 21.24 -16.85 -22.26
N LEU A 665 21.24 -17.47 -21.06
CA LEU A 665 22.31 -17.33 -20.08
C LEU A 665 22.99 -18.66 -19.81
N TYR A 666 24.28 -18.61 -19.48
CA TYR A 666 25.04 -19.79 -19.13
C TYR A 666 24.65 -20.29 -17.72
N SER A 667 24.28 -21.57 -17.63
CA SER A 667 23.97 -22.23 -16.36
C SER A 667 25.20 -22.97 -15.85
N THR A 668 25.75 -22.49 -14.73
CA THR A 668 26.92 -23.13 -14.07
C THR A 668 26.61 -24.53 -13.54
N ARG A 669 25.32 -24.88 -13.39
CA ARG A 669 24.88 -26.21 -12.94
C ARG A 669 24.80 -27.23 -14.06
N SER A 670 24.23 -26.85 -15.21
CA SER A 670 24.10 -27.74 -16.37
C SER A 670 25.30 -27.66 -17.33
N GLU A 671 26.20 -26.70 -17.08
CA GLU A 671 27.38 -26.40 -17.90
C GLU A 671 27.04 -26.10 -19.38
N GLN A 672 25.88 -25.50 -19.62
CA GLN A 672 25.39 -25.13 -20.95
C GLN A 672 24.53 -23.86 -20.90
N ASP A 673 24.30 -23.26 -22.07
CA ASP A 673 23.38 -22.14 -22.23
C ASP A 673 21.92 -22.61 -22.08
N GLU A 674 21.14 -21.89 -21.30
CA GLU A 674 19.72 -22.13 -21.08
C GLU A 674 18.90 -20.90 -21.50
N ILE A 675 17.72 -21.14 -22.08
CA ILE A 675 16.78 -20.08 -22.45
C ILE A 675 15.89 -19.78 -21.25
N PHE A 676 15.96 -18.54 -20.78
CA PHE A 676 15.13 -17.95 -19.75
C PHE A 676 14.05 -17.13 -20.44
N ASP A 677 12.81 -17.51 -20.17
CA ASP A 677 11.60 -16.87 -20.69
C ASP A 677 10.58 -16.92 -19.56
N HIS A 678 10.56 -15.87 -18.76
CA HIS A 678 9.67 -15.73 -17.61
C HIS A 678 9.07 -14.34 -17.59
N ARG A 679 7.77 -14.26 -17.34
CA ARG A 679 7.04 -13.03 -17.09
C ARG A 679 6.30 -13.16 -15.78
N LEU A 680 6.39 -12.13 -14.94
CA LEU A 680 5.69 -12.07 -13.66
C LEU A 680 4.18 -12.20 -13.86
N SER A 681 3.58 -13.05 -13.05
CA SER A 681 2.15 -13.10 -12.81
C SER A 681 1.69 -11.93 -11.93
N SER A 682 0.38 -11.66 -11.89
CA SER A 682 -0.17 -10.60 -11.02
C SER A 682 0.19 -10.80 -9.55
N ILE A 683 0.21 -12.05 -9.08
CA ILE A 683 0.52 -12.34 -7.67
C ILE A 683 2.01 -12.16 -7.34
N GLU A 684 2.92 -12.44 -8.27
CA GLU A 684 4.35 -12.14 -8.07
C GLU A 684 4.57 -10.62 -7.97
N ARG A 685 3.93 -9.83 -8.83
CA ARG A 685 3.96 -8.36 -8.73
C ARG A 685 3.40 -7.85 -7.39
N GLU A 686 2.32 -8.45 -6.88
CA GLU A 686 1.77 -8.14 -5.56
C GLU A 686 2.77 -8.49 -4.43
N ILE A 687 3.49 -9.61 -4.53
CA ILE A 687 4.55 -9.98 -3.56
C ILE A 687 5.71 -8.99 -3.60
N ASP A 688 6.20 -8.62 -4.78
CA ASP A 688 7.28 -7.63 -4.93
C ASP A 688 6.87 -6.28 -4.34
N ALA A 689 5.61 -5.87 -4.54
CA ALA A 689 5.07 -4.67 -3.92
C ALA A 689 4.97 -4.77 -2.39
N ALA A 690 4.56 -5.93 -1.87
CA ALA A 690 4.52 -6.19 -0.43
C ALA A 690 5.93 -6.17 0.20
N ILE A 691 6.95 -6.65 -0.52
CA ILE A 691 8.36 -6.57 -0.09
C ILE A 691 8.80 -5.11 0.07
N ALA A 692 8.55 -4.25 -0.93
CA ALA A 692 8.91 -2.84 -0.86
C ALA A 692 8.27 -2.15 0.34
N GLY A 693 6.96 -2.33 0.52
CA GLY A 693 6.22 -1.76 1.64
C GLY A 693 6.76 -2.25 2.99
N LYS A 694 6.97 -3.55 3.14
CA LYS A 694 7.48 -4.14 4.40
C LYS A 694 8.93 -3.76 4.69
N MET A 695 9.76 -3.63 3.65
CA MET A 695 11.13 -3.14 3.77
C MET A 695 11.14 -1.67 4.23
N ALA A 696 10.30 -0.81 3.65
CA ALA A 696 10.15 0.58 4.08
C ALA A 696 9.69 0.69 5.53
N ASP A 697 8.66 -0.06 5.93
CA ASP A 697 8.16 -0.08 7.31
C ASP A 697 9.26 -0.53 8.28
N THR A 698 9.98 -1.59 7.95
CA THR A 698 11.06 -2.14 8.78
C THR A 698 12.21 -1.14 8.98
N LEU A 699 12.67 -0.50 7.90
CA LEU A 699 13.75 0.49 7.98
C LEU A 699 13.31 1.74 8.75
N ASN A 700 12.12 2.27 8.50
CA ASN A 700 11.60 3.44 9.21
C ASN A 700 11.37 3.15 10.70
N GLU A 701 10.96 1.93 11.06
CA GLU A 701 10.90 1.52 12.46
C GLU A 701 12.30 1.54 13.10
N TRP A 702 13.28 0.87 12.49
CA TRP A 702 14.64 0.76 13.03
C TRP A 702 15.36 2.10 13.15
N PHE A 703 15.13 3.01 12.21
CA PHE A 703 15.82 4.30 12.12
C PHE A 703 14.98 5.47 12.66
N THR A 704 13.96 5.19 13.47
CA THR A 704 13.14 6.23 14.11
C THR A 704 14.02 7.28 14.81
N GLY A 705 13.93 8.54 14.35
CA GLY A 705 14.72 9.65 14.88
C GLY A 705 16.17 9.74 14.39
N ILE A 706 16.57 8.88 13.45
CA ILE A 706 17.89 8.87 12.80
C ILE A 706 17.75 9.28 11.33
N ALA A 707 16.97 8.53 10.54
CA ALA A 707 16.78 8.75 9.11
C ALA A 707 15.39 8.27 8.69
N ARG A 708 14.85 8.84 7.61
CA ARG A 708 13.61 8.38 6.98
C ARG A 708 13.94 7.61 5.70
N PHE A 709 13.21 6.54 5.43
CA PHE A 709 13.38 5.71 4.24
C PHE A 709 12.17 5.79 3.33
N GLU A 710 12.46 5.82 2.03
CA GLU A 710 11.48 5.69 0.96
C GLU A 710 11.94 4.58 0.03
N VAL A 711 11.10 3.55 -0.13
CA VAL A 711 11.41 2.38 -0.96
C VAL A 711 10.41 2.36 -2.10
N ASP A 712 10.84 2.84 -3.27
CA ASP A 712 9.99 2.89 -4.46
C ASP A 712 10.20 1.64 -5.33
N LEU A 713 9.19 1.27 -6.10
CA LEU A 713 9.23 0.17 -7.07
C LEU A 713 9.28 0.73 -8.48
N TYR A 714 10.12 0.16 -9.33
CA TYR A 714 10.01 0.33 -10.77
C TYR A 714 9.91 -1.05 -11.43
N PHE A 715 8.78 -1.32 -12.10
CA PHE A 715 8.60 -2.52 -12.90
C PHE A 715 9.01 -2.25 -14.35
N THR A 716 9.92 -3.07 -14.88
CA THR A 716 10.29 -2.98 -16.30
C THR A 716 9.05 -3.20 -17.18
N THR A 717 8.98 -2.47 -18.30
CA THR A 717 7.89 -2.62 -19.28
C THR A 717 8.38 -3.20 -20.60
N VAL A 718 9.69 -3.37 -20.75
CA VAL A 718 10.31 -4.21 -21.79
C VAL A 718 10.99 -5.42 -21.18
N PRO A 719 11.06 -6.54 -21.94
CA PRO A 719 11.86 -7.68 -21.53
C PRO A 719 13.32 -7.30 -21.31
N VAL A 720 13.90 -7.79 -20.23
CA VAL A 720 15.34 -7.76 -19.97
C VAL A 720 16.00 -8.87 -20.80
N THR A 721 17.02 -8.50 -21.58
CA THR A 721 17.73 -9.39 -22.53
C THR A 721 19.18 -9.61 -22.09
N GLU A 722 19.95 -10.41 -22.84
CA GLU A 722 21.36 -10.72 -22.54
C GLU A 722 22.22 -9.47 -22.35
N ASP A 723 21.96 -8.40 -23.10
CA ASP A 723 22.68 -7.12 -23.02
C ASP A 723 22.53 -6.42 -21.65
N SER A 724 21.52 -6.78 -20.85
CA SER A 724 21.30 -6.21 -19.52
C SER A 724 22.13 -6.89 -18.43
N PHE A 725 22.71 -8.06 -18.72
CA PHE A 725 23.52 -8.83 -17.78
C PHE A 725 24.97 -8.37 -17.82
N ASP A 726 25.65 -8.42 -16.68
CA ASP A 726 27.07 -8.06 -16.61
C ASP A 726 27.95 -9.13 -17.28
N SER A 727 28.55 -8.76 -18.41
CA SER A 727 29.44 -9.66 -19.18
C SER A 727 30.81 -9.85 -18.55
N ASP A 728 31.24 -8.96 -17.66
CA ASP A 728 32.57 -9.02 -17.03
C ASP A 728 32.62 -10.05 -15.90
N ILE A 729 31.44 -10.51 -15.43
CA ILE A 729 31.31 -11.53 -14.40
C ILE A 729 30.47 -12.71 -14.94
N ALA A 730 31.01 -13.37 -15.97
CA ALA A 730 30.40 -14.46 -16.74
C ALA A 730 29.87 -15.67 -15.92
N SER A 731 30.09 -15.73 -14.61
CA SER A 731 29.60 -16.79 -13.72
C SER A 731 28.38 -16.43 -12.87
N GLU A 732 27.95 -15.16 -12.88
CA GLU A 732 27.05 -14.63 -11.85
C GLU A 732 25.67 -14.16 -12.34
N ASN A 733 25.47 -14.03 -13.66
CA ASN A 733 24.17 -13.71 -14.29
C ASN A 733 23.41 -12.56 -13.60
N SER A 734 24.10 -11.54 -13.08
CA SER A 734 23.49 -10.37 -12.45
C SER A 734 23.09 -9.33 -13.48
N VAL A 735 21.97 -8.64 -13.24
CA VAL A 735 21.52 -7.51 -14.06
C VAL A 735 22.11 -6.23 -13.49
N ASN A 736 22.79 -5.48 -14.35
CA ASN A 736 23.27 -4.14 -14.02
C ASN A 736 22.18 -3.14 -14.39
N ALA A 737 21.69 -2.36 -13.42
CA ALA A 737 20.63 -1.38 -13.64
C ALA A 737 20.98 -0.33 -14.73
N ASN A 738 22.27 -0.03 -14.93
CA ASN A 738 22.73 0.86 -16.01
C ASN A 738 22.52 0.27 -17.42
N ASN A 739 22.40 -1.05 -17.51
CA ASN A 739 22.12 -1.77 -18.76
C ASN A 739 20.62 -2.04 -18.95
N VAL A 740 19.75 -1.39 -18.18
CA VAL A 740 18.29 -1.39 -18.33
C VAL A 740 17.86 0.01 -18.78
N PRO A 741 17.78 0.29 -20.10
CA PRO A 741 17.68 1.66 -20.63
C PRO A 741 16.51 2.48 -20.10
N GLU A 742 15.37 1.84 -19.83
CA GLU A 742 14.18 2.52 -19.30
C GLU A 742 14.34 2.97 -17.84
N ALA A 743 15.21 2.32 -17.06
CA ALA A 743 15.43 2.67 -15.65
C ALA A 743 16.51 3.75 -15.48
N VAL A 744 17.36 3.97 -16.50
CA VAL A 744 18.50 4.91 -16.44
C VAL A 744 18.12 6.31 -15.94
N PRO A 745 17.02 6.95 -16.39
CA PRO A 745 16.60 8.27 -15.91
C PRO A 745 16.31 8.33 -14.40
N LEU A 746 16.01 7.20 -13.78
CA LEU A 746 15.69 7.10 -12.35
C LEU A 746 16.95 6.93 -11.50
N LEU A 747 17.99 6.27 -12.01
CA LEU A 747 19.09 5.76 -11.18
C LEU A 747 19.75 6.88 -10.37
N GLY A 748 19.95 8.08 -10.93
CA GLY A 748 20.56 9.22 -10.24
C GLY A 748 19.77 9.74 -9.03
N LYS A 749 18.45 9.50 -8.99
CA LYS A 749 17.51 9.99 -7.97
C LYS A 749 17.44 9.14 -6.70
N TYR A 750 18.13 7.99 -6.69
CA TYR A 750 18.09 7.03 -5.58
C TYR A 750 19.48 6.77 -5.01
N HIS A 751 19.55 6.69 -3.68
CA HIS A 751 20.77 6.41 -2.94
C HIS A 751 21.28 5.00 -3.21
N ASN A 752 20.36 4.04 -3.28
CA ASN A 752 20.62 2.62 -3.49
C ASN A 752 19.57 2.03 -4.42
N ILE A 753 19.98 1.08 -5.25
CA ILE A 753 19.11 0.41 -6.21
C ILE A 753 19.29 -1.10 -6.05
N LEU A 754 18.21 -1.82 -5.85
CA LEU A 754 18.22 -3.28 -5.80
C LEU A 754 17.43 -3.82 -6.99
N THR A 755 18.12 -4.51 -7.89
CA THR A 755 17.48 -5.17 -9.02
C THR A 755 16.93 -6.52 -8.58
N MET A 756 15.62 -6.74 -8.71
CA MET A 756 14.95 -7.98 -8.33
C MET A 756 14.65 -8.79 -9.58
N LEU A 757 15.24 -9.99 -9.63
CA LEU A 757 15.12 -10.94 -10.74
C LEU A 757 14.29 -12.15 -10.32
N SER A 758 13.26 -12.42 -11.11
CA SER A 758 12.51 -13.68 -11.09
C SER A 758 12.71 -14.37 -12.43
N VAL A 759 13.45 -15.47 -12.41
CA VAL A 759 13.73 -16.38 -13.52
C VAL A 759 12.74 -17.56 -13.58
N GLY A 760 11.84 -17.69 -12.61
CA GLY A 760 10.80 -18.72 -12.52
C GLY A 760 11.27 -20.04 -11.87
N GLU A 761 10.32 -20.81 -11.33
CA GLU A 761 10.60 -22.01 -10.50
C GLU A 761 11.49 -23.06 -11.19
N LYS A 762 11.32 -23.19 -12.53
CA LYS A 762 12.10 -24.11 -13.38
C LYS A 762 13.60 -23.82 -13.33
N TYR A 763 13.99 -22.58 -13.06
CA TYR A 763 15.35 -22.08 -13.22
C TYR A 763 16.01 -21.57 -11.95
N GLY A 764 15.32 -21.53 -10.80
CA GLY A 764 15.89 -20.98 -9.55
C GLY A 764 17.09 -21.75 -8.94
N HIS A 765 17.76 -22.63 -9.70
CA HIS A 765 18.99 -23.32 -9.31
C HIS A 765 20.23 -22.58 -9.84
N ILE A 766 20.02 -21.43 -10.47
CA ILE A 766 21.02 -20.66 -11.20
C ILE A 766 21.17 -19.35 -10.43
N GLY A 767 22.35 -19.15 -9.84
CA GLY A 767 22.67 -18.02 -8.96
C GLY A 767 23.11 -18.48 -7.57
N TYR A 768 24.26 -17.99 -7.10
CA TYR A 768 24.63 -18.08 -5.69
C TYR A 768 23.66 -17.24 -4.85
N SER A 769 23.32 -17.72 -3.67
CA SER A 769 22.27 -17.22 -2.78
C SER A 769 22.60 -15.92 -2.04
N ALA A 770 23.51 -15.11 -2.57
CA ALA A 770 23.85 -13.81 -2.03
C ALA A 770 23.97 -12.91 -3.25
N GLY A 771 23.15 -11.87 -3.27
CA GLY A 771 23.18 -10.90 -4.32
C GLY A 771 24.54 -10.25 -4.45
N LEU A 772 24.69 -9.51 -5.54
CA LEU A 772 25.91 -8.81 -5.85
C LEU A 772 25.64 -7.34 -5.67
N ALA A 773 26.26 -6.77 -4.65
CA ALA A 773 26.39 -5.34 -4.55
C ALA A 773 27.65 -4.89 -5.28
N ALA A 774 27.54 -3.81 -6.04
CA ALA A 774 28.66 -3.04 -6.52
C ALA A 774 28.28 -1.57 -6.40
N LEU A 775 29.01 -0.80 -5.60
CA LEU A 775 28.68 0.59 -5.30
C LEU A 775 27.26 0.68 -4.72
N LYS A 776 26.37 1.44 -5.35
CA LYS A 776 24.98 1.58 -4.90
C LYS A 776 24.00 0.55 -5.47
N TYR A 777 24.46 -0.37 -6.34
CA TYR A 777 23.61 -1.32 -7.05
C TYR A 777 23.71 -2.68 -6.39
N GLY A 778 22.59 -3.29 -6.02
CA GLY A 778 22.45 -4.68 -5.59
C GLY A 778 21.63 -5.48 -6.60
N CYS A 779 21.80 -6.79 -6.65
CA CYS A 779 21.04 -7.68 -7.51
C CYS A 779 20.55 -8.90 -6.73
N ILE A 780 19.24 -9.18 -6.74
CA ILE A 780 18.58 -10.20 -5.93
C ILE A 780 17.90 -11.21 -6.85
N PHE A 781 18.08 -12.50 -6.58
CA PHE A 781 17.34 -13.58 -7.23
C PHE A 781 16.21 -14.06 -6.32
N MET A 782 14.97 -13.68 -6.65
CA MET A 782 13.80 -13.95 -5.83
C MET A 782 13.47 -15.45 -5.73
N ASP A 783 13.67 -16.19 -6.82
CA ASP A 783 13.33 -17.61 -6.90
C ASP A 783 14.16 -18.52 -6.00
N VAL A 784 15.37 -18.09 -5.63
CA VAL A 784 16.24 -18.86 -4.73
C VAL A 784 15.60 -18.98 -3.34
N ASN A 785 14.87 -17.95 -2.91
CA ASN A 785 14.14 -17.93 -1.64
C ASN A 785 12.74 -18.55 -1.76
N LEU A 786 12.09 -18.37 -2.92
CA LEU A 786 10.79 -19.00 -3.22
C LEU A 786 10.91 -20.53 -3.39
N LYS A 787 12.11 -21.06 -3.66
CA LYS A 787 12.33 -22.51 -3.81
C LYS A 787 12.03 -23.39 -2.61
N VAL A 788 11.94 -22.81 -1.42
CA VAL A 788 11.47 -23.53 -0.24
C VAL A 788 10.01 -24.04 -0.45
N ASN A 789 9.29 -23.52 -1.44
CA ASN A 789 7.94 -23.93 -1.84
C ASN A 789 7.86 -25.37 -2.36
N THR A 790 8.89 -25.89 -3.04
CA THR A 790 8.88 -27.29 -3.53
C THR A 790 9.11 -28.33 -2.43
N LEU A 791 9.76 -27.96 -1.32
CA LEU A 791 10.00 -28.85 -0.18
C LEU A 791 8.88 -28.80 0.87
N ASN A 792 8.16 -27.68 0.98
CA ASN A 792 7.14 -27.45 2.01
C ASN A 792 5.70 -27.24 1.48
N ASN A 793 5.48 -27.30 0.16
CA ASN A 793 4.14 -27.20 -0.46
C ASN A 793 3.40 -25.87 -0.17
N ILE A 794 4.13 -24.76 -0.10
CA ILE A 794 3.61 -23.41 0.17
C ILE A 794 3.29 -22.72 -1.16
N THR A 795 2.12 -22.09 -1.27
CA THR A 795 1.69 -21.36 -2.47
C THR A 795 2.13 -19.89 -2.42
N LEU A 796 2.11 -19.19 -3.57
CA LEU A 796 2.36 -17.74 -3.62
C LEU A 796 1.33 -16.96 -2.79
N LEU A 797 0.06 -17.39 -2.78
CA LEU A 797 -0.97 -16.83 -1.89
C LEU A 797 -0.59 -16.95 -0.41
N ASN A 798 -0.05 -18.08 0.01
CA ASN A 798 0.36 -18.28 1.40
C ASN A 798 1.51 -17.33 1.77
N ILE A 799 2.46 -17.11 0.85
CA ILE A 799 3.54 -16.14 1.08
C ILE A 799 2.99 -14.72 1.17
N LEU A 800 2.12 -14.33 0.23
CA LEU A 800 1.50 -13.02 0.20
C LEU A 800 0.70 -12.75 1.48
N SER A 801 -0.08 -13.72 1.95
CA SER A 801 -0.85 -13.56 3.21
C SER A 801 0.07 -13.33 4.41
N GLY A 802 1.28 -13.88 4.42
CA GLY A 802 2.28 -13.66 5.48
C GLY A 802 2.76 -12.20 5.60
N PHE A 803 2.56 -11.34 4.59
CA PHE A 803 2.86 -9.90 4.69
C PHE A 803 1.77 -9.11 5.42
N TYR A 804 0.52 -9.55 5.33
CA TYR A 804 -0.65 -8.82 5.82
C TYR A 804 -1.26 -9.41 7.10
N GLU A 805 -1.10 -10.71 7.30
CA GLU A 805 -1.69 -11.46 8.40
C GLU A 805 -0.64 -12.08 9.31
N LYS A 806 -0.93 -12.11 10.60
CA LYS A 806 -0.12 -12.84 11.58
C LYS A 806 -0.45 -14.33 11.51
N ASN A 807 0.20 -15.04 10.60
CA ASN A 807 -0.02 -16.46 10.35
C ASN A 807 1.30 -17.26 10.26
N GLU A 808 1.22 -18.56 9.97
CA GLU A 808 2.40 -19.43 9.88
C GLU A 808 3.36 -19.08 8.73
N TYR A 809 2.94 -18.22 7.80
CA TYR A 809 3.70 -17.80 6.63
C TYR A 809 4.45 -16.47 6.82
N GLU A 810 4.22 -15.74 7.91
CA GLU A 810 4.93 -14.48 8.25
C GLU A 810 6.46 -14.64 8.19
N GLY A 811 6.97 -15.79 8.66
CA GLY A 811 8.41 -16.08 8.61
C GLY A 811 8.98 -16.28 7.20
N PHE A 812 8.14 -16.62 6.21
CA PHE A 812 8.54 -16.69 4.81
C PHE A 812 8.54 -15.30 4.17
N ALA A 813 7.51 -14.50 4.41
CA ALA A 813 7.44 -13.12 3.96
C ALA A 813 8.65 -12.31 4.46
N MET A 814 8.95 -12.40 5.77
CA MET A 814 10.11 -11.72 6.36
C MET A 814 11.46 -12.24 5.85
N ALA A 815 11.55 -13.46 5.33
CA ALA A 815 12.78 -13.95 4.72
C ALA A 815 13.09 -13.27 3.37
N LEU A 816 12.04 -12.92 2.61
CA LEU A 816 12.19 -12.15 1.37
C LEU A 816 12.66 -10.72 1.66
N VAL A 817 12.08 -10.11 2.71
CA VAL A 817 12.49 -8.78 3.18
C VAL A 817 13.92 -8.78 3.70
N GLU A 818 14.31 -9.80 4.50
CA GLU A 818 15.68 -9.94 5.01
C GLU A 818 16.70 -10.07 3.87
N THR A 819 16.37 -10.80 2.79
CA THR A 819 17.23 -10.87 1.60
C THR A 819 17.44 -9.50 0.96
N CYS A 820 16.38 -8.68 0.86
CA CYS A 820 16.51 -7.32 0.33
C CYS A 820 17.36 -6.44 1.26
N LEU A 821 17.16 -6.54 2.57
CA LEU A 821 17.94 -5.80 3.57
C LEU A 821 19.41 -6.24 3.63
N HIS A 822 19.68 -7.51 3.36
CA HIS A 822 21.03 -8.07 3.23
C HIS A 822 21.78 -7.43 2.07
N GLU A 823 21.20 -7.45 0.88
CA GLU A 823 21.82 -6.82 -0.30
C GLU A 823 21.91 -5.31 -0.16
N TYR A 824 20.90 -4.70 0.44
CA TYR A 824 20.95 -3.29 0.81
C TYR A 824 22.15 -2.99 1.70
N ALA A 825 22.41 -3.79 2.74
CA ALA A 825 23.58 -3.61 3.61
C ALA A 825 24.89 -3.63 2.82
N HIS A 826 25.05 -4.56 1.89
CA HIS A 826 26.22 -4.60 1.01
C HIS A 826 26.34 -3.34 0.13
N THR A 827 25.24 -2.80 -0.42
CA THR A 827 25.32 -1.53 -1.19
C THR A 827 25.79 -0.35 -0.34
N VAL A 828 25.50 -0.36 0.97
CA VAL A 828 25.97 0.68 1.90
C VAL A 828 27.44 0.48 2.27
N GLU A 829 27.89 -0.77 2.44
CA GLU A 829 29.30 -1.09 2.74
C GLU A 829 30.26 -0.53 1.69
N TYR A 830 29.87 -0.53 0.41
CA TYR A 830 30.71 -0.06 -0.70
C TYR A 830 31.10 1.41 -0.63
N VAL A 831 30.49 2.21 0.23
CA VAL A 831 30.91 3.60 0.49
C VAL A 831 32.22 3.65 1.28
N TYR A 832 32.54 2.60 2.03
CA TYR A 832 33.65 2.52 2.97
C TYR A 832 34.74 1.55 2.49
N ASP A 833 35.98 1.82 2.88
CA ASP A 833 37.05 0.84 2.75
C ASP A 833 36.92 -0.21 3.88
N GLU A 834 37.30 -1.48 3.65
CA GLU A 834 37.23 -2.57 4.66
C GLU A 834 37.82 -2.20 6.02
N SER A 835 38.86 -1.36 6.03
CA SER A 835 39.54 -0.91 7.25
C SER A 835 38.69 0.00 8.15
N GLU A 836 37.65 0.64 7.61
CA GLU A 836 36.76 1.55 8.33
C GLU A 836 35.63 0.79 9.03
N LEU A 837 35.02 -0.18 8.35
CA LEU A 837 33.92 -1.01 8.87
C LEU A 837 34.37 -1.99 9.97
N GLN A 838 35.66 -2.28 10.06
CA GLN A 838 36.30 -3.27 10.94
C GLN A 838 35.94 -4.73 10.63
N LEU A 839 34.68 -5.04 10.36
CA LEU A 839 34.20 -6.33 9.86
C LEU A 839 33.20 -6.09 8.73
N SER A 840 33.30 -6.90 7.68
CA SER A 840 32.23 -7.02 6.69
C SER A 840 30.96 -7.58 7.32
N TYR A 841 29.83 -7.40 6.66
CA TYR A 841 28.51 -7.89 7.05
C TYR A 841 28.52 -9.41 7.33
N HIS A 842 29.16 -10.21 6.48
CA HIS A 842 29.26 -11.66 6.67
C HIS A 842 30.15 -12.04 7.87
N GLU A 843 31.26 -11.34 8.09
CA GLU A 843 32.12 -11.56 9.25
C GLU A 843 31.40 -11.18 10.54
N PHE A 844 30.63 -10.10 10.51
CA PHE A 844 29.77 -9.65 11.61
C PHE A 844 28.70 -10.69 11.96
N ASN A 845 27.94 -11.16 10.97
CA ASN A 845 26.94 -12.21 11.14
C ASN A 845 27.55 -13.49 11.71
N SER A 846 28.70 -13.89 11.19
CA SER A 846 29.46 -15.05 11.69
C SER A 846 29.89 -14.87 13.15
N ALA A 847 30.31 -13.66 13.53
CA ALA A 847 30.73 -13.34 14.89
C ALA A 847 29.57 -13.33 15.90
N LEU A 848 28.36 -12.93 15.48
CA LEU A 848 27.15 -13.02 16.30
C LEU A 848 26.57 -14.44 16.39
N GLY A 849 27.10 -15.38 15.59
CA GLY A 849 26.58 -16.74 15.52
C GLY A 849 25.15 -16.80 14.98
N ALA A 850 24.79 -15.87 14.09
CA ALA A 850 23.50 -15.87 13.41
C ALA A 850 23.39 -17.13 12.54
N GLY A 851 22.67 -18.12 13.04
CA GLY A 851 22.51 -19.44 12.42
C GLY A 851 21.10 -19.72 11.92
N ASN A 852 20.14 -18.84 12.21
CA ASN A 852 18.77 -18.90 11.72
C ASN A 852 18.27 -17.51 11.29
N ARG A 853 17.14 -17.46 10.57
CA ARG A 853 16.64 -16.24 9.90
C ARG A 853 16.30 -15.09 10.84
N GLU A 854 15.67 -15.37 11.99
CA GLU A 854 15.34 -14.34 12.99
C GLU A 854 16.62 -13.69 13.55
N GLN A 855 17.67 -14.50 13.73
CA GLN A 855 18.98 -13.99 14.12
C GLN A 855 19.65 -13.19 13.01
N CYS A 856 19.47 -13.55 11.74
CA CYS A 856 19.99 -12.78 10.60
C CYS A 856 19.34 -11.39 10.55
N LEU A 857 18.00 -11.30 10.59
CA LEU A 857 17.30 -10.01 10.55
C LEU A 857 17.71 -9.07 11.70
N GLU A 858 17.82 -9.61 12.91
CA GLU A 858 18.29 -8.86 14.08
C GLU A 858 19.76 -8.44 13.94
N ALA A 859 20.61 -9.30 13.36
CA ALA A 859 21.99 -8.97 13.07
C ALA A 859 22.10 -7.89 11.98
N THR A 860 21.25 -7.92 10.95
CA THR A 860 21.16 -6.84 9.94
C THR A 860 20.81 -5.51 10.59
N ARG A 861 19.79 -5.48 11.45
CA ARG A 861 19.44 -4.27 12.21
C ARG A 861 20.64 -3.72 12.98
N LYS A 862 21.29 -4.58 13.78
CA LYS A 862 22.44 -4.20 14.60
C LYS A 862 23.64 -3.71 13.79
N TYR A 863 23.85 -4.31 12.62
CA TYR A 863 24.92 -3.91 11.70
C TYR A 863 24.65 -2.52 11.11
N LEU A 864 23.44 -2.29 10.58
CA LEU A 864 23.05 -1.02 9.99
C LEU A 864 23.03 0.12 11.02
N LEU A 865 22.56 -0.13 12.24
CA LEU A 865 22.51 0.84 13.34
C LEU A 865 23.83 0.97 14.13
N ARG A 866 24.83 0.12 13.83
CA ARG A 866 26.14 0.12 14.50
C ARG A 866 26.05 -0.04 16.02
N GLU A 867 25.20 -0.95 16.47
CA GLU A 867 24.84 -1.13 17.89
C GLU A 867 25.81 -2.04 18.66
N GLU A 868 26.65 -2.80 17.96
CA GLU A 868 27.46 -3.86 18.56
C GLU A 868 28.95 -3.52 18.68
N VAL A 869 29.58 -4.09 19.71
CA VAL A 869 31.01 -3.97 19.97
C VAL A 869 31.64 -5.36 19.99
N ILE A 870 32.47 -5.66 19.00
CA ILE A 870 33.16 -6.95 18.84
C ILE A 870 34.66 -6.71 19.02
N ASP A 871 35.31 -7.50 19.88
CA ASP A 871 36.73 -7.36 20.25
C ASP A 871 37.14 -5.93 20.67
N GLY A 872 36.22 -5.21 21.32
CA GLY A 872 36.43 -3.84 21.80
C GLY A 872 36.38 -2.76 20.71
N LYS A 873 35.96 -3.11 19.50
CA LYS A 873 35.74 -2.18 18.39
C LYS A 873 34.26 -2.08 18.07
N GLN A 874 33.79 -0.88 17.81
CA GLN A 874 32.43 -0.66 17.33
C GLN A 874 32.35 -1.06 15.86
N VAL A 875 31.41 -1.95 15.52
CA VAL A 875 31.26 -2.56 14.19
C VAL A 875 29.89 -2.22 13.61
N GLY A 876 29.81 -2.08 12.29
CA GLY A 876 28.59 -1.70 11.56
C GLY A 876 28.74 -0.38 10.82
N ILE A 877 27.66 0.06 10.18
CA ILE A 877 27.66 1.24 9.30
C ILE A 877 27.85 2.53 10.11
N PRO A 878 28.86 3.36 9.81
CA PRO A 878 29.05 4.65 10.48
C PRO A 878 27.83 5.58 10.36
N MET A 879 27.54 6.35 11.43
CA MET A 879 26.33 7.18 11.51
C MET A 879 26.39 8.37 10.53
N GLU A 880 27.60 8.76 10.13
CA GLU A 880 27.90 9.77 9.13
C GLU A 880 27.28 9.44 7.76
N TYR A 881 27.11 8.16 7.43
CA TYR A 881 26.37 7.73 6.23
C TYR A 881 24.91 8.20 6.31
N TRP A 882 24.26 7.84 7.41
CA TRP A 882 22.84 8.12 7.65
C TRP A 882 22.57 9.61 7.82
N GLN A 883 23.57 10.45 8.09
CA GLN A 883 23.44 11.90 8.25
C GLN A 883 23.87 12.69 6.99
N HIS A 884 24.09 11.99 5.88
CA HIS A 884 24.52 12.58 4.61
C HIS A 884 25.84 13.39 4.71
N GLU A 885 26.73 13.02 5.63
CA GLU A 885 28.02 13.69 5.82
C GLU A 885 29.11 13.17 4.86
N ASN A 886 28.87 12.03 4.24
CA ASN A 886 29.78 11.44 3.25
C ASN A 886 29.79 12.23 1.93
N LEU A 887 30.94 12.27 1.28
CA LEU A 887 31.04 12.85 -0.07
C LEU A 887 30.43 11.89 -1.10
N VAL A 888 29.64 12.45 -2.01
CA VAL A 888 29.04 11.77 -3.15
C VAL A 888 30.08 11.65 -4.27
N GLN A 889 30.28 10.43 -4.80
CA GLN A 889 31.21 10.16 -5.88
C GLN A 889 30.53 10.28 -7.26
N LEU A 890 31.17 10.97 -8.19
CA LEU A 890 30.70 11.19 -9.56
C LEU A 890 31.76 10.75 -10.57
N ASN A 891 31.31 10.00 -11.58
CA ASN A 891 32.11 9.40 -12.63
C ASN A 891 31.57 9.76 -14.02
N TYR A 892 32.12 10.82 -14.62
CA TYR A 892 31.87 11.20 -16.00
C TYR A 892 32.93 10.56 -16.91
N MET A 893 32.52 9.72 -17.86
CA MET A 893 33.42 8.91 -18.67
C MET A 893 33.23 9.16 -20.17
N LEU A 894 34.15 8.68 -20.99
CA LEU A 894 34.03 8.70 -22.45
C LEU A 894 33.69 7.28 -22.91
N ARG A 895 32.65 7.10 -23.71
CA ARG A 895 32.39 5.79 -24.33
C ARG A 895 33.41 5.56 -25.46
N PRO A 896 34.15 4.44 -25.47
CA PRO A 896 35.16 4.21 -26.49
C PRO A 896 34.52 4.00 -27.88
N VAL A 897 35.12 4.61 -28.91
CA VAL A 897 34.78 4.42 -30.33
C VAL A 897 35.93 3.66 -30.98
N ASP A 898 35.66 2.49 -31.58
CA ASP A 898 36.68 1.60 -32.15
C ASP A 898 37.83 1.28 -31.16
N GLN A 899 37.49 0.99 -29.90
CA GLN A 899 38.42 0.72 -28.79
C GLN A 899 39.34 1.89 -28.41
N LYS A 900 38.99 3.13 -28.80
CA LYS A 900 39.71 4.34 -28.41
C LYS A 900 38.78 5.32 -27.71
N TYR A 901 39.24 5.91 -26.63
CA TYR A 901 38.56 7.06 -26.03
C TYR A 901 38.81 8.30 -26.91
N ILE A 902 37.72 8.91 -27.35
CA ILE A 902 37.73 10.06 -28.27
C ILE A 902 37.11 11.23 -27.51
N GLY A 903 37.79 12.38 -27.54
CA GLY A 903 37.36 13.59 -26.83
C GLY A 903 37.82 13.66 -25.38
N GLN A 904 37.18 14.54 -24.62
CA GLN A 904 37.57 14.90 -23.26
C GLN A 904 36.33 15.31 -22.43
N ILE A 905 36.32 14.95 -21.15
CA ILE A 905 35.40 15.51 -20.16
C ILE A 905 36.04 16.72 -19.47
N TYR A 906 35.28 17.80 -19.33
CA TYR A 906 35.70 19.03 -18.67
C TYR A 906 34.73 19.43 -17.56
N LEU A 907 35.24 19.59 -16.33
CA LEU A 907 34.45 20.03 -15.17
C LEU A 907 34.49 21.55 -15.12
N ILE A 908 33.37 22.22 -15.39
CA ILE A 908 33.33 23.66 -15.63
C ILE A 908 33.64 24.44 -14.35
N GLU A 909 33.01 24.09 -13.22
CA GLU A 909 33.21 24.80 -11.94
C GLU A 909 34.61 24.63 -11.38
N LEU A 910 35.27 23.52 -11.72
CA LEU A 910 36.62 23.20 -11.25
C LEU A 910 37.71 23.61 -12.25
N ASP A 911 37.34 24.15 -13.41
CA ASP A 911 38.23 24.61 -14.48
C ASP A 911 39.31 23.57 -14.84
N ARG A 912 38.93 22.28 -14.90
CA ARG A 912 39.90 21.19 -15.10
C ARG A 912 39.40 20.04 -15.99
N PRO A 913 40.31 19.39 -16.75
CA PRO A 913 40.02 18.13 -17.42
C PRO A 913 39.81 16.98 -16.42
N GLY A 914 38.99 16.01 -16.80
CA GLY A 914 38.73 14.79 -16.05
C GLY A 914 37.26 14.67 -15.65
N GLY A 915 36.83 13.47 -15.28
CA GLY A 915 35.43 13.23 -14.92
C GLY A 915 35.23 12.55 -13.57
N TYR A 916 36.30 12.29 -12.82
CA TYR A 916 36.23 11.74 -11.47
C TYR A 916 36.29 12.87 -10.43
N LEU A 917 35.28 12.96 -9.57
CA LEU A 917 35.27 13.86 -8.41
C LEU A 917 34.37 13.35 -7.28
N LYS A 918 34.64 13.83 -6.07
CA LYS A 918 33.76 13.65 -4.90
C LYS A 918 33.26 15.02 -4.46
N VAL A 919 31.96 15.17 -4.24
CA VAL A 919 31.30 16.42 -3.86
C VAL A 919 30.47 16.25 -2.60
N PRO A 920 30.22 17.32 -1.80
CA PRO A 920 29.27 17.24 -0.70
C PRO A 920 27.86 16.84 -1.17
N TYR A 921 27.09 16.17 -0.31
CA TYR A 921 25.69 15.84 -0.55
C TYR A 921 24.87 17.09 -0.92
N GLY A 922 23.99 16.97 -1.92
CA GLY A 922 23.14 18.07 -2.42
C GLY A 922 23.89 19.09 -3.29
N SER A 923 25.14 18.84 -3.66
CA SER A 923 25.89 19.72 -4.57
C SER A 923 25.32 19.73 -5.99
N SER A 924 25.66 20.76 -6.76
CA SER A 924 25.43 20.80 -8.21
C SER A 924 26.76 20.88 -8.97
N ILE A 925 26.83 20.30 -10.16
CA ILE A 925 28.01 20.34 -11.04
C ILE A 925 27.60 20.49 -12.51
N THR A 926 28.45 21.15 -13.28
CA THR A 926 28.32 21.29 -14.73
C THR A 926 29.51 20.66 -15.40
N VAL A 927 29.25 19.79 -16.37
CA VAL A 927 30.30 19.13 -17.15
C VAL A 927 30.07 19.28 -18.64
N GLU A 928 31.16 19.35 -19.39
CA GLU A 928 31.15 19.43 -20.85
C GLU A 928 31.89 18.23 -21.47
N ALA A 929 31.22 17.56 -22.40
CA ALA A 929 31.80 16.55 -23.26
C ALA A 929 32.34 17.19 -24.55
N ILE A 930 33.65 17.27 -24.68
CA ILE A 930 34.34 17.93 -25.79
C ILE A 930 34.81 16.85 -26.78
N PRO A 931 34.30 16.79 -28.03
CA PRO A 931 34.75 15.82 -29.03
C PRO A 931 36.14 16.16 -29.59
N ASP A 932 36.91 15.14 -29.98
CA ASP A 932 38.11 15.33 -30.82
C ASP A 932 37.74 15.72 -32.27
N GLU A 933 38.72 16.23 -33.01
CA GLU A 933 38.57 16.58 -34.42
C GLU A 933 38.07 15.38 -35.26
N GLY A 934 37.00 15.59 -36.04
CA GLY A 934 36.37 14.55 -36.86
C GLY A 934 35.27 13.74 -36.16
N TYR A 935 34.95 14.08 -34.91
CA TYR A 935 33.86 13.47 -34.15
C TYR A 935 32.88 14.54 -33.65
N ALA A 936 31.65 14.13 -33.39
CA ALA A 936 30.60 14.95 -32.80
C ALA A 936 30.06 14.25 -31.56
N PHE A 937 29.73 15.04 -30.54
CA PHE A 937 28.97 14.55 -29.39
C PHE A 937 27.57 14.14 -29.87
N LEU A 938 27.13 12.94 -29.46
CA LEU A 938 25.80 12.42 -29.77
C LEU A 938 24.85 12.66 -28.60
N GLN A 939 25.17 12.08 -27.44
CA GLN A 939 24.42 12.16 -26.19
C GLN A 939 25.24 11.55 -25.03
N TRP A 940 24.79 11.76 -23.81
CA TRP A 940 25.25 11.03 -22.64
C TRP A 940 24.52 9.68 -22.54
N SER A 941 25.07 8.73 -21.78
CA SER A 941 24.51 7.37 -21.61
C SER A 941 23.11 7.36 -20.99
N ASP A 942 22.74 8.42 -20.28
CA ASP A 942 21.42 8.64 -19.69
C ASP A 942 20.46 9.45 -20.57
N GLY A 943 20.84 9.72 -21.82
CA GLY A 943 19.97 10.34 -22.82
C GLY A 943 20.06 11.87 -22.90
N VAL A 944 20.87 12.52 -22.07
CA VAL A 944 21.10 13.98 -22.18
C VAL A 944 21.76 14.28 -23.52
N THR A 945 21.09 15.07 -24.37
CA THR A 945 21.54 15.35 -25.76
C THR A 945 22.42 16.58 -25.90
N THR A 946 22.63 17.32 -24.81
CA THR A 946 23.53 18.48 -24.79
C THR A 946 24.93 18.07 -24.32
N ALA A 947 25.96 18.53 -25.04
CA ALA A 947 27.35 18.26 -24.68
C ALA A 947 27.71 18.85 -23.32
N VAL A 948 27.13 20.01 -22.98
CA VAL A 948 27.13 20.57 -21.63
C VAL A 948 25.92 20.03 -20.89
N ARG A 949 26.13 19.41 -19.73
CA ARG A 949 25.07 18.96 -18.82
C ARG A 949 25.24 19.60 -17.44
N HIS A 950 24.11 19.80 -16.78
CA HIS A 950 24.02 20.37 -15.44
C HIS A 950 23.32 19.34 -14.56
N ASP A 951 24.01 18.85 -13.53
CA ASP A 951 23.48 17.89 -12.58
C ASP A 951 23.32 18.61 -11.24
N GLU A 952 22.07 18.72 -10.77
CA GLU A 952 21.71 19.43 -9.54
C GLU A 952 21.28 18.45 -8.44
N ASN A 953 21.40 18.88 -7.17
CA ASN A 953 20.99 18.09 -6.01
C ASN A 953 21.57 16.67 -6.00
N LEU A 954 22.88 16.55 -6.14
CA LEU A 954 23.59 15.28 -6.19
C LEU A 954 23.57 14.59 -4.82
N ILE A 955 22.71 13.58 -4.68
CA ILE A 955 22.50 12.82 -3.44
C ILE A 955 23.17 11.44 -3.42
N SER A 956 23.55 10.92 -4.59
CA SER A 956 24.00 9.53 -4.73
C SER A 956 25.10 9.36 -5.78
N TYR A 957 25.75 8.20 -5.78
CA TYR A 957 26.72 7.84 -6.82
C TYR A 957 26.13 8.04 -8.22
N LEU A 958 26.88 8.73 -9.10
CA LEU A 958 26.52 8.99 -10.48
C LEU A 958 27.62 8.47 -11.41
N GLU A 959 27.24 7.70 -12.42
CA GLU A 959 28.13 7.29 -13.51
C GLU A 959 27.44 7.51 -14.86
N VAL A 960 28.07 8.31 -15.72
CA VAL A 960 27.53 8.64 -17.04
C VAL A 960 28.64 8.71 -18.08
N GLU A 961 28.37 8.22 -19.28
CA GLU A 961 29.33 8.18 -20.38
C GLU A 961 28.94 9.15 -21.50
N ALA A 962 29.88 9.97 -21.97
CA ALA A 962 29.72 10.76 -23.19
C ALA A 962 29.91 9.88 -24.42
N ILE A 963 28.91 9.87 -25.30
CA ILE A 963 28.90 9.09 -26.54
C ILE A 963 29.25 10.02 -27.71
N PHE A 964 30.29 9.67 -28.46
CA PHE A 964 30.71 10.38 -29.65
C PHE A 964 30.49 9.55 -30.91
N VAL A 965 30.17 10.22 -32.01
CA VAL A 965 30.03 9.60 -33.34
C VAL A 965 30.99 10.25 -34.32
N LYS A 966 31.51 9.46 -35.25
CA LYS A 966 32.39 9.96 -36.31
C LYS A 966 31.60 10.80 -37.30
N ILE A 967 32.08 12.00 -37.60
CA ILE A 967 31.49 12.86 -38.63
C ILE A 967 31.83 12.23 -39.98
N SER A 968 30.83 11.70 -40.68
CA SER A 968 31.00 11.25 -42.07
C SER A 968 31.22 12.46 -42.98
N GLU A 969 32.27 12.43 -43.82
CA GLU A 969 32.53 13.45 -44.86
C GLU A 969 31.38 13.62 -45.85
#